data_AF-A0A934BC81-F1
#
_entry.id   AF-A0A934BC81-F1
#
_cell.length_a   1.000
_cell.length_b   1.000
_cell.length_c   1.000
_cell.angle_alpha   90.00
_cell.angle_beta   90.00
_cell.angle_gamma   90.00
#
_symmetry.space_group_name_H-M   'P 1'
#
loop_
_entity.id
_entity.type
_entity.pdbx_description
1 polymer ?
#
loop_
_entity_poly.entity_id
_entity_poly.type
_entity_poly.pdbx_seq_one_letter_code
_entity_poly.pdbx_strand_id
1 'polypeptide(L)'
;MGFRHDIKQDFEAVFKMDPAAKNRLEVIIAYPGFQAVFLHRINHILWNAHVPVLPRLLSNIGRFFTGIEIHPGAKIGRGFFIDHGMSVVVGETAEVGENVLLYQGVTLGGTGKEKGKRHPTLGDNVVVGAGAKILGAITIGDNVKIGANSVVLHSVPNNSIVVGVPGKVIKKKVVKIFDEGPVEMLDHVHLPDPVEEKFEEMKNYIAVLEKRINALEGKEEMIRVYNTMSGEKEDFIPLVSKKVGMYVCGITAYDVCHLGHARSAIVFDIIKRYLRNRGFTVTHVRNITDIDDKIIARANKEGVSTEEIAKKYTEEYYRDMERLGVSRADIEPNATDHIKEMIETVQGLIDKGYAYNIEGDIYFEISKFPDYGKLSNRNMEGLMAGARVDVDARKRSPLDFALWKSSKEGEPWWESPWGKGRPGWHIECTAMSNKYLGESFDIHGGGADLIFPHHENELAQSEAYSGKTFVKYWIHNGFITVDKEKMSKSLGNFFTIKEILDRYDPEVVRCFLLSTHYRNPIEFSDKQLNEAEVSIDRYYSTVLRVGDFLETAGGKEKAEGLEEFENTLSLFTGKFRGAMDDDFNSALALGHIFELLKELNRFLDSKPSGSKAKEIVTKAQGLLAEAGSVLNIFQRKPEEWYRSLIKVKKISLTEEGLLKKISERQDLRSKKDWASADRVRNELQSEGIILEDKQDGTRWKVQVG
;
A
#
# COMPACT_ATOMS: atom_id res chain seq x y z
N MET A 1 -51.97 31.25 -6.39
CA MET A 1 -50.85 32.21 -6.27
C MET A 1 -51.29 33.37 -5.43
N GLY A 2 -50.44 33.80 -4.49
CA GLY A 2 -50.74 34.90 -3.58
C GLY A 2 -49.86 34.84 -2.34
N PHE A 3 -49.61 35.99 -1.72
CA PHE A 3 -48.67 36.18 -0.60
C PHE A 3 -48.73 35.07 0.47
N ARG A 4 -49.95 34.65 0.88
CA ARG A 4 -50.13 33.57 1.88
C ARG A 4 -49.69 32.19 1.39
N HIS A 5 -49.87 31.90 0.10
CA HIS A 5 -49.47 30.63 -0.50
C HIS A 5 -47.95 30.53 -0.62
N ASP A 6 -47.29 31.61 -1.03
CA ASP A 6 -45.85 31.61 -1.25
C ASP A 6 -45.09 31.49 0.07
N ILE A 7 -45.54 32.20 1.12
CA ILE A 7 -44.98 32.06 2.48
C ILE A 7 -45.17 30.64 3.02
N LYS A 8 -46.34 30.03 2.77
CA LYS A 8 -46.60 28.65 3.21
C LYS A 8 -45.61 27.69 2.57
N GLN A 9 -45.31 27.86 1.28
CA GLN A 9 -44.33 27.00 0.60
C GLN A 9 -42.89 27.24 1.07
N ASP A 10 -42.49 28.49 1.30
CA ASP A 10 -41.15 28.76 1.87
C ASP A 10 -41.01 28.16 3.27
N PHE A 11 -42.08 28.22 4.06
CA PHE A 11 -42.11 27.63 5.40
C PHE A 11 -42.01 26.10 5.35
N GLU A 12 -42.74 25.46 4.43
CA GLU A 12 -42.66 24.01 4.21
C GLU A 12 -41.29 23.58 3.66
N ALA A 13 -40.63 24.42 2.86
CA ALA A 13 -39.30 24.15 2.32
C ALA A 13 -38.24 23.99 3.43
N VAL A 14 -38.35 24.74 4.55
CA VAL A 14 -37.44 24.61 5.69
C VAL A 14 -37.42 23.17 6.23
N PHE A 15 -38.60 22.60 6.51
CA PHE A 15 -38.70 21.23 7.03
C PHE A 15 -38.30 20.16 6.01
N LYS A 16 -38.47 20.46 4.72
CA LYS A 16 -38.09 19.53 3.65
C LYS A 16 -36.58 19.46 3.47
N MET A 17 -35.88 20.58 3.65
CA MET A 17 -34.47 20.73 3.27
C MET A 17 -33.50 20.75 4.45
N ASP A 18 -33.96 21.11 5.65
CA ASP A 18 -33.16 21.07 6.88
C ASP A 18 -33.71 20.00 7.85
N PRO A 19 -33.01 18.85 8.01
CA PRO A 19 -33.41 17.81 8.94
C PRO A 19 -33.33 18.23 10.42
N ALA A 20 -32.69 19.36 10.73
CA ALA A 20 -32.61 19.89 12.10
C ALA A 20 -33.85 20.68 12.52
N ALA A 21 -34.77 21.02 11.61
CA ALA A 21 -35.99 21.78 11.93
C ALA A 21 -36.99 20.91 12.72
N LYS A 22 -37.18 21.19 14.02
CA LYS A 22 -38.00 20.32 14.90
C LYS A 22 -39.45 20.73 14.98
N ASN A 23 -39.74 22.04 15.00
CA ASN A 23 -41.10 22.53 15.18
C ASN A 23 -41.36 23.89 14.53
N ARG A 24 -42.65 24.23 14.39
CA ARG A 24 -43.09 25.43 13.67
C ARG A 24 -42.68 26.74 14.33
N LEU A 25 -42.68 26.78 15.66
CA LEU A 25 -42.36 28.01 16.39
C LEU A 25 -40.88 28.36 16.21
N GLU A 26 -40.01 27.35 16.30
CA GLU A 26 -38.58 27.45 16.04
C GLU A 26 -38.27 28.04 14.66
N VAL A 27 -38.91 27.54 13.59
CA VAL A 27 -38.71 28.08 12.24
C VAL A 27 -39.12 29.55 12.13
N ILE A 28 -40.18 29.99 12.82
CA ILE A 28 -40.61 31.39 12.76
C ILE A 28 -39.63 32.31 13.52
N ILE A 29 -39.14 31.88 14.69
CA ILE A 29 -38.38 32.77 15.60
C ILE A 29 -36.86 32.65 15.46
N ALA A 30 -36.34 31.53 14.97
CA ALA A 30 -34.93 31.18 15.05
C ALA A 30 -34.28 30.80 13.71
N TYR A 31 -34.99 30.88 12.57
CA TYR A 31 -34.42 30.66 11.24
C TYR A 31 -34.25 31.99 10.49
N PRO A 32 -33.03 32.58 10.47
CA PRO A 32 -32.77 33.87 9.82
C PRO A 32 -33.08 33.86 8.32
N GLY A 33 -32.88 32.72 7.66
CA GLY A 33 -33.22 32.52 6.26
C GLY A 33 -34.70 32.74 5.97
N PHE A 34 -35.57 32.03 6.69
CA PHE A 34 -37.02 32.17 6.55
C PHE A 34 -37.49 33.60 6.88
N GLN A 35 -36.95 34.20 7.95
CA GLN A 35 -37.27 35.58 8.34
C GLN A 35 -36.89 36.60 7.26
N ALA A 36 -35.72 36.46 6.63
CA ALA A 36 -35.27 37.32 5.54
C ALA A 36 -36.19 37.21 4.31
N VAL A 37 -36.57 35.99 3.93
CA VAL A 37 -37.49 35.77 2.81
C VAL A 37 -38.88 36.33 3.10
N PHE A 38 -39.40 36.12 4.31
CA PHE A 38 -40.68 36.67 4.74
C PHE A 38 -40.71 38.21 4.65
N LEU A 39 -39.68 38.87 5.20
CA LEU A 39 -39.53 40.33 5.13
C LEU A 39 -39.37 40.80 3.68
N HIS A 40 -38.62 40.08 2.86
CA HIS A 40 -38.49 40.39 1.43
C HIS A 40 -39.85 40.35 0.72
N ARG A 41 -40.70 39.35 0.97
CA ARG A 41 -42.03 39.28 0.32
C ARG A 41 -42.89 40.51 0.63
N ILE A 42 -42.84 41.01 1.87
CA ILE A 42 -43.52 42.26 2.26
C ILE A 42 -42.90 43.46 1.53
N ASN A 43 -41.57 43.56 1.55
CA ASN A 43 -40.84 44.66 0.92
C ASN A 43 -41.03 44.69 -0.60
N HIS A 44 -41.12 43.54 -1.25
CA HIS A 44 -41.35 43.42 -2.69
C HIS A 44 -42.73 43.95 -3.10
N ILE A 45 -43.76 43.71 -2.27
CA ILE A 45 -45.10 44.28 -2.49
C ILE A 45 -45.05 45.81 -2.41
N LEU A 46 -44.39 46.36 -1.38
CA LEU A 46 -44.25 47.81 -1.22
C LEU A 46 -43.42 48.43 -2.35
N TRP A 47 -42.38 47.73 -2.81
CA TRP A 47 -41.56 48.11 -3.95
C TRP A 47 -42.38 48.18 -5.25
N ASN A 48 -43.19 47.16 -5.53
CA ASN A 48 -44.08 47.14 -6.71
C ASN A 48 -45.22 48.17 -6.62
N ALA A 49 -45.62 48.54 -5.40
CA ALA A 49 -46.53 49.66 -5.15
C ALA A 49 -45.86 51.05 -5.29
N HIS A 50 -44.59 51.10 -5.71
CA HIS A 50 -43.80 52.32 -5.91
C HIS A 50 -43.68 53.19 -4.64
N VAL A 51 -43.72 52.57 -3.46
CA VAL A 51 -43.52 53.30 -2.19
C VAL A 51 -42.07 53.78 -2.13
N PRO A 52 -41.80 55.08 -2.03
CA PRO A 52 -40.45 55.61 -2.06
C PRO A 52 -39.72 55.28 -0.76
N VAL A 53 -38.44 54.89 -0.86
CA VAL A 53 -37.46 54.72 0.25
C VAL A 53 -37.77 53.58 1.24
N LEU A 54 -39.02 53.42 1.68
CA LEU A 54 -39.44 52.51 2.73
C LEU A 54 -39.05 51.04 2.46
N PRO A 55 -39.26 50.46 1.26
CA PRO A 55 -38.87 49.07 1.02
C PRO A 55 -37.35 48.85 1.16
N ARG A 56 -36.55 49.84 0.77
CA ARG A 56 -35.08 49.76 0.88
C ARG A 56 -34.61 49.91 2.32
N LEU A 57 -35.26 50.79 3.09
CA LEU A 57 -35.02 50.92 4.52
C LEU A 57 -35.35 49.61 5.27
N LEU A 58 -36.52 49.02 5.00
CA LEU A 58 -36.92 47.75 5.61
C LEU A 58 -36.01 46.58 5.20
N SER A 59 -35.53 46.56 3.95
CA SER A 59 -34.53 45.59 3.49
C SER A 59 -33.20 45.72 4.26
N ASN A 60 -32.76 46.95 4.55
CA ASN A 60 -31.56 47.18 5.39
C ASN A 60 -31.76 46.75 6.84
N ILE A 61 -32.95 46.95 7.40
CA ILE A 61 -33.29 46.46 8.75
C ILE A 61 -33.28 44.92 8.76
N GLY A 62 -33.91 44.28 7.78
CA GLY A 62 -33.86 42.83 7.61
C GLY A 62 -32.44 42.30 7.55
N ARG A 63 -31.58 42.94 6.73
CA ARG A 63 -30.15 42.61 6.63
C ARG A 63 -29.43 42.71 7.98
N PHE A 64 -29.70 43.74 8.77
CA PHE A 64 -29.08 43.91 10.08
C PHE A 64 -29.40 42.75 11.03
N PHE A 65 -30.64 42.25 11.02
CA PHE A 65 -31.07 41.16 11.91
C PHE A 65 -30.68 39.76 11.41
N THR A 66 -30.66 39.54 10.09
CA THR A 66 -30.48 38.18 9.54
C THR A 66 -29.11 37.94 8.91
N GLY A 67 -28.34 38.99 8.64
CA GLY A 67 -27.09 38.91 7.88
C GLY A 67 -27.28 38.62 6.38
N ILE A 68 -28.52 38.61 5.89
CA ILE A 68 -28.90 38.32 4.50
C ILE A 68 -29.36 39.62 3.83
N GLU A 69 -28.72 40.01 2.72
CA GLU A 69 -29.16 41.14 1.90
C GLU A 69 -29.98 40.65 0.70
N ILE A 70 -31.29 40.90 0.73
CA ILE A 70 -32.16 40.72 -0.44
C ILE A 70 -32.70 42.08 -0.86
N HIS A 71 -32.37 42.51 -2.08
CA HIS A 71 -32.89 43.76 -2.62
C HIS A 71 -34.42 43.66 -2.82
N PRO A 72 -35.22 44.69 -2.49
CA PRO A 72 -36.68 44.64 -2.64
C PRO A 72 -37.15 44.37 -4.07
N GLY A 73 -36.39 44.83 -5.07
CA GLY A 73 -36.68 44.60 -6.49
C GLY A 73 -36.41 43.19 -7.02
N ALA A 74 -35.69 42.33 -6.27
CA ALA A 74 -35.43 40.96 -6.71
C ALA A 74 -36.75 40.19 -6.81
N LYS A 75 -36.87 39.30 -7.79
CA LYS A 75 -38.05 38.42 -7.94
C LYS A 75 -37.69 37.04 -7.44
N ILE A 76 -38.42 36.55 -6.45
CA ILE A 76 -38.14 35.27 -5.79
C ILE A 76 -39.38 34.37 -5.89
N GLY A 77 -39.18 33.21 -6.51
CA GLY A 77 -40.15 32.13 -6.61
C GLY A 77 -40.52 31.54 -5.24
N ARG A 78 -41.39 30.54 -5.27
CA ARG A 78 -41.87 29.86 -4.06
C ARG A 78 -40.94 28.71 -3.65
N GLY A 79 -40.94 28.38 -2.36
CA GLY A 79 -40.08 27.32 -1.84
C GLY A 79 -38.60 27.72 -1.79
N PHE A 80 -38.32 29.02 -1.74
CA PHE A 80 -36.96 29.53 -1.67
C PHE A 80 -36.41 29.37 -0.26
N PHE A 81 -35.32 28.61 -0.12
CA PHE A 81 -34.73 28.28 1.17
C PHE A 81 -33.30 28.81 1.28
N ILE A 82 -33.00 29.40 2.44
CA ILE A 82 -31.66 29.85 2.80
C ILE A 82 -31.32 29.19 4.14
N ASP A 83 -30.42 28.21 4.12
CA ASP A 83 -30.15 27.36 5.29
C ASP A 83 -29.26 28.07 6.33
N HIS A 84 -28.09 28.53 5.89
CA HIS A 84 -27.13 29.25 6.73
C HIS A 84 -26.84 30.65 6.17
N GLY A 85 -27.85 31.53 6.10
CA GLY A 85 -27.80 32.71 5.23
C GLY A 85 -26.76 33.81 5.48
N MET A 86 -25.84 33.67 6.43
CA MET A 86 -24.84 34.72 6.71
C MET A 86 -24.08 35.14 5.44
N SER A 87 -24.05 36.45 5.17
CA SER A 87 -23.39 37.05 4.01
C SER A 87 -23.95 36.66 2.64
N VAL A 88 -25.22 36.19 2.58
CA VAL A 88 -25.92 36.02 1.30
C VAL A 88 -26.33 37.38 0.74
N VAL A 89 -26.07 37.61 -0.55
CA VAL A 89 -26.38 38.85 -1.25
C VAL A 89 -27.16 38.56 -2.54
N VAL A 90 -28.39 39.06 -2.62
CA VAL A 90 -29.28 38.96 -3.79
C VAL A 90 -29.57 40.35 -4.33
N GLY A 91 -29.04 40.64 -5.51
CA GLY A 91 -29.12 41.97 -6.11
C GLY A 91 -30.47 42.31 -6.76
N GLU A 92 -30.63 43.58 -7.10
CA GLU A 92 -31.91 44.21 -7.50
C GLU A 92 -32.67 43.52 -8.62
N THR A 93 -31.97 43.09 -9.67
CA THR A 93 -32.61 42.50 -10.85
C THR A 93 -32.44 40.99 -10.90
N ALA A 94 -32.10 40.37 -9.76
CA ALA A 94 -31.97 38.93 -9.66
C ALA A 94 -33.36 38.31 -9.79
N GLU A 95 -33.45 37.22 -10.53
CA GLU A 95 -34.66 36.44 -10.66
C GLU A 95 -34.35 35.02 -10.21
N VAL A 96 -35.10 34.52 -9.23
CA VAL A 96 -34.90 33.21 -8.63
C VAL A 96 -36.16 32.40 -8.84
N GLY A 97 -36.02 31.23 -9.47
CA GLY A 97 -37.10 30.28 -9.70
C GLY A 97 -37.62 29.63 -8.43
N GLU A 98 -38.34 28.52 -8.60
CA GLU A 98 -38.96 27.77 -7.51
C GLU A 98 -38.00 26.74 -6.90
N ASN A 99 -38.19 26.45 -5.61
CA ASN A 99 -37.43 25.43 -4.87
C ASN A 99 -35.90 25.62 -4.92
N VAL A 100 -35.44 26.87 -4.92
CA VAL A 100 -34.02 27.20 -4.94
C VAL A 100 -33.45 27.22 -3.52
N LEU A 101 -32.28 26.62 -3.34
CA LEU A 101 -31.54 26.58 -2.08
C LEU A 101 -30.23 27.36 -2.18
N LEU A 102 -30.03 28.33 -1.29
CA LEU A 102 -28.76 29.04 -1.12
C LEU A 102 -28.13 28.75 0.24
N TYR A 103 -26.82 28.48 0.24
CA TYR A 103 -26.01 28.39 1.45
C TYR A 103 -25.31 29.71 1.81
N GLN A 104 -24.59 29.74 2.93
CA GLN A 104 -23.85 30.92 3.42
C GLN A 104 -22.95 31.54 2.36
N GLY A 105 -22.81 32.86 2.38
CA GLY A 105 -21.83 33.59 1.57
C GLY A 105 -22.08 33.54 0.06
N VAL A 106 -23.27 33.14 -0.39
CA VAL A 106 -23.64 33.15 -1.81
C VAL A 106 -23.88 34.58 -2.29
N THR A 107 -23.40 34.90 -3.49
CA THR A 107 -23.61 36.23 -4.11
C THR A 107 -24.24 36.09 -5.49
N LEU A 108 -25.45 36.62 -5.65
CA LEU A 108 -26.12 36.85 -6.94
C LEU A 108 -25.87 38.30 -7.35
N GLY A 109 -24.69 38.54 -7.93
CA GLY A 109 -24.13 39.87 -8.15
C GLY A 109 -24.29 40.38 -9.58
N GLY A 110 -24.31 41.70 -9.72
CA GLY A 110 -24.34 42.34 -11.04
C GLY A 110 -22.94 42.62 -11.57
N THR A 111 -22.77 42.61 -12.89
CA THR A 111 -21.54 43.07 -13.57
C THR A 111 -21.79 44.41 -14.24
N GLY A 112 -20.92 45.40 -14.03
CA GLY A 112 -21.00 46.71 -14.68
C GLY A 112 -21.88 47.77 -13.99
N LYS A 113 -21.97 48.96 -14.59
CA LYS A 113 -22.70 50.15 -14.09
C LYS A 113 -23.99 50.48 -14.86
N GLU A 114 -24.37 49.64 -15.81
CA GLU A 114 -25.50 49.88 -16.70
C GLU A 114 -26.85 49.75 -15.97
N LYS A 115 -27.83 50.54 -16.41
CA LYS A 115 -29.20 50.49 -15.89
C LYS A 115 -29.99 49.42 -16.66
N GLY A 116 -30.48 48.39 -15.97
CA GLY A 116 -31.23 47.28 -16.57
C GLY A 116 -30.95 45.93 -15.89
N LYS A 117 -31.32 44.82 -16.54
CA LYS A 117 -31.03 43.45 -16.08
C LYS A 117 -29.51 43.25 -16.02
N ARG A 118 -28.96 43.10 -14.82
CA ARG A 118 -27.51 42.95 -14.59
C ARG A 118 -27.12 41.80 -13.66
N HIS A 119 -28.09 41.25 -12.94
CA HIS A 119 -27.95 40.13 -11.99
C HIS A 119 -28.46 38.82 -12.62
N PRO A 120 -28.08 37.66 -12.07
CA PRO A 120 -28.41 36.38 -12.69
C PRO A 120 -29.90 36.03 -12.60
N THR A 121 -30.32 35.12 -13.47
CA THR A 121 -31.59 34.40 -13.40
C THR A 121 -31.31 32.95 -13.05
N LEU A 122 -31.88 32.45 -11.96
CA LEU A 122 -31.82 31.04 -11.56
C LEU A 122 -33.15 30.39 -11.93
N GLY A 123 -33.09 29.25 -12.61
CA GLY A 123 -34.23 28.38 -12.90
C GLY A 123 -34.73 27.64 -11.65
N ASP A 124 -35.54 26.62 -11.88
CA ASP A 124 -36.17 25.85 -10.80
C ASP A 124 -35.24 24.76 -10.26
N ASN A 125 -35.41 24.39 -8.99
CA ASN A 125 -34.66 23.34 -8.30
C ASN A 125 -33.13 23.54 -8.32
N VAL A 126 -32.69 24.80 -8.24
CA VAL A 126 -31.26 25.14 -8.23
C VAL A 126 -30.70 25.10 -6.81
N VAL A 127 -29.54 24.47 -6.64
CA VAL A 127 -28.79 24.48 -5.36
C VAL A 127 -27.48 25.22 -5.55
N VAL A 128 -27.23 26.22 -4.71
CA VAL A 128 -26.00 27.03 -4.75
C VAL A 128 -25.22 26.85 -3.46
N GLY A 129 -24.11 26.13 -3.57
CA GLY A 129 -23.23 25.79 -2.46
C GLY A 129 -22.59 27.00 -1.78
N ALA A 130 -22.13 26.77 -0.55
CA ALA A 130 -21.57 27.80 0.31
C ALA A 130 -20.46 28.59 -0.40
N GLY A 131 -20.51 29.92 -0.33
CA GLY A 131 -19.49 30.79 -0.86
C GLY A 131 -19.46 30.91 -2.39
N ALA A 132 -20.44 30.40 -3.14
CA ALA A 132 -20.45 30.54 -4.60
C ALA A 132 -20.91 31.93 -5.08
N LYS A 133 -20.30 32.43 -6.16
CA LYS A 133 -20.53 33.77 -6.75
C LYS A 133 -21.06 33.60 -8.16
N ILE A 134 -22.28 34.05 -8.41
CA ILE A 134 -22.92 34.02 -9.73
C ILE A 134 -23.07 35.46 -10.17
N LEU A 135 -22.32 35.86 -11.19
CA LEU A 135 -22.13 37.27 -11.53
C LEU A 135 -22.58 37.57 -12.96
N GLY A 136 -23.37 38.62 -13.09
CA GLY A 136 -23.82 39.16 -14.39
C GLY A 136 -25.21 38.70 -14.81
N ALA A 137 -25.68 39.21 -15.94
CA ALA A 137 -26.97 38.87 -16.53
C ALA A 137 -26.92 37.50 -17.24
N ILE A 138 -26.61 36.46 -16.47
CA ILE A 138 -26.50 35.07 -16.94
C ILE A 138 -27.68 34.23 -16.43
N THR A 139 -27.97 33.16 -17.15
CA THR A 139 -29.06 32.24 -16.80
C THR A 139 -28.49 30.91 -16.32
N ILE A 140 -28.91 30.49 -15.13
CA ILE A 140 -28.69 29.15 -14.60
C ILE A 140 -29.97 28.36 -14.86
N GLY A 141 -29.86 27.27 -15.63
CA GLY A 141 -30.99 26.42 -15.99
C GLY A 141 -31.59 25.65 -14.81
N ASP A 142 -32.62 24.86 -15.11
CA ASP A 142 -33.33 24.06 -14.10
C ASP A 142 -32.51 22.84 -13.66
N ASN A 143 -32.73 22.39 -12.42
CA ASN A 143 -32.06 21.24 -11.81
C ASN A 143 -30.52 21.36 -11.84
N VAL A 144 -30.01 22.57 -11.56
CA VAL A 144 -28.58 22.85 -11.57
C VAL A 144 -28.02 22.87 -10.15
N LYS A 145 -26.82 22.31 -9.98
CA LYS A 145 -26.05 22.41 -8.73
C LYS A 145 -24.75 23.16 -8.95
N ILE A 146 -24.52 24.18 -8.14
CA ILE A 146 -23.28 24.95 -8.14
C ILE A 146 -22.52 24.59 -6.87
N GLY A 147 -21.32 24.04 -7.02
CA GLY A 147 -20.45 23.64 -5.92
C GLY A 147 -19.98 24.83 -5.09
N ALA A 148 -19.59 24.55 -3.85
CA ALA A 148 -19.07 25.56 -2.94
C ALA A 148 -17.90 26.36 -3.55
N ASN A 149 -17.82 27.65 -3.22
CA ASN A 149 -16.81 28.60 -3.66
C ASN A 149 -16.66 28.79 -5.18
N SER A 150 -17.57 28.26 -6.00
CA SER A 150 -17.50 28.40 -7.45
C SER A 150 -17.79 29.82 -7.91
N VAL A 151 -17.10 30.29 -8.96
CA VAL A 151 -17.36 31.61 -9.58
C VAL A 151 -17.94 31.40 -10.97
N VAL A 152 -19.26 31.57 -11.10
CA VAL A 152 -20.01 31.33 -12.34
C VAL A 152 -20.19 32.65 -13.10
N LEU A 153 -19.58 32.73 -14.28
CA LEU A 153 -19.55 33.93 -15.13
C LEU A 153 -20.29 33.75 -16.46
N HIS A 154 -20.80 32.54 -16.73
CA HIS A 154 -21.48 32.19 -17.98
C HIS A 154 -22.76 31.40 -17.69
N SER A 155 -23.73 31.47 -18.61
CA SER A 155 -24.98 30.73 -18.49
C SER A 155 -24.75 29.22 -18.44
N VAL A 156 -25.55 28.53 -17.63
CA VAL A 156 -25.43 27.10 -17.34
C VAL A 156 -26.68 26.37 -17.85
N PRO A 157 -26.56 25.31 -18.65
CA PRO A 157 -27.73 24.57 -19.14
C PRO A 157 -28.39 23.73 -18.06
N ASN A 158 -29.65 23.36 -18.27
CA ASN A 158 -30.42 22.49 -17.37
C ASN A 158 -29.69 21.17 -17.05
N ASN A 159 -29.95 20.59 -15.88
CA ASN A 159 -29.42 19.31 -15.41
C ASN A 159 -27.88 19.27 -15.39
N SER A 160 -27.26 20.30 -14.80
CA SER A 160 -25.81 20.49 -14.79
C SER A 160 -25.23 20.63 -13.39
N ILE A 161 -23.97 20.22 -13.23
CA ILE A 161 -23.18 20.48 -12.03
C ILE A 161 -22.04 21.41 -12.43
N VAL A 162 -21.80 22.46 -11.64
CA VAL A 162 -20.76 23.45 -11.89
C VAL A 162 -19.83 23.55 -10.69
N VAL A 163 -18.51 23.44 -10.92
CA VAL A 163 -17.50 23.60 -9.86
C VAL A 163 -16.30 24.43 -10.35
N GLY A 164 -15.60 25.09 -9.42
CA GLY A 164 -14.31 25.75 -9.67
C GLY A 164 -14.37 27.27 -9.88
N VAL A 165 -13.19 27.87 -10.08
CA VAL A 165 -12.99 29.31 -10.29
C VAL A 165 -12.04 29.52 -11.48
N PRO A 166 -12.52 29.94 -12.67
CA PRO A 166 -13.93 30.12 -13.02
C PRO A 166 -14.68 28.77 -13.08
N GLY A 167 -15.97 28.78 -12.76
CA GLY A 167 -16.83 27.62 -12.68
C GLY A 167 -17.02 26.96 -14.03
N LYS A 168 -16.85 25.63 -14.09
CA LYS A 168 -17.02 24.82 -15.30
C LYS A 168 -18.11 23.77 -15.11
N VAL A 169 -18.87 23.52 -16.18
CA VAL A 169 -19.89 22.48 -16.21
C VAL A 169 -19.19 21.12 -16.27
N ILE A 170 -19.42 20.26 -15.27
CA ILE A 170 -18.92 18.88 -15.23
C ILE A 170 -20.14 17.95 -15.24
N LYS A 171 -20.48 17.38 -16.38
CA LYS A 171 -21.57 16.38 -16.46
C LYS A 171 -21.07 15.03 -15.95
N LYS A 172 -21.77 14.43 -14.98
CA LYS A 172 -21.74 12.99 -14.69
C LYS A 172 -23.17 12.45 -14.66
N LYS A 173 -23.51 11.55 -15.59
CA LYS A 173 -24.72 10.74 -15.50
C LYS A 173 -24.45 9.62 -14.48
N VAL A 174 -25.11 9.66 -13.33
CA VAL A 174 -25.21 8.48 -12.45
C VAL A 174 -26.70 8.21 -12.25
N VAL A 175 -27.19 7.15 -12.88
CA VAL A 175 -28.53 6.60 -12.63
C VAL A 175 -28.30 5.35 -11.79
N LYS A 176 -28.73 5.35 -10.52
CA LYS A 176 -28.91 4.12 -9.76
C LYS A 176 -30.40 3.76 -9.80
N ILE A 177 -30.70 2.51 -10.14
CA ILE A 177 -32.06 1.97 -10.21
C ILE A 177 -32.44 1.46 -8.82
N PHE A 178 -33.56 1.93 -8.29
CA PHE A 178 -34.25 1.34 -7.13
C PHE A 178 -35.62 0.79 -7.59
N ASP A 179 -36.26 -0.03 -6.78
CA ASP A 179 -37.48 -0.80 -7.13
C ASP A 179 -38.71 0.06 -7.51
N GLU A 180 -38.66 1.38 -7.29
CA GLU A 180 -39.73 2.34 -7.62
C GLU A 180 -39.43 3.16 -8.90
N GLY A 181 -38.32 2.86 -9.61
CA GLY A 181 -37.88 3.56 -10.82
C GLY A 181 -36.61 4.39 -10.62
N PRO A 182 -36.06 5.00 -11.69
CA PRO A 182 -34.82 5.77 -11.61
C PRO A 182 -35.04 7.06 -10.81
N VAL A 183 -34.38 7.18 -9.66
CA VAL A 183 -34.35 8.41 -8.85
C VAL A 183 -32.95 9.01 -8.96
N GLU A 184 -32.86 10.25 -9.46
CA GLU A 184 -31.62 11.03 -9.49
C GLU A 184 -31.22 11.42 -8.06
N MET A 185 -30.17 10.78 -7.53
CA MET A 185 -29.53 11.21 -6.30
C MET A 185 -28.07 11.60 -6.59
N LEU A 186 -27.69 12.79 -6.12
CA LEU A 186 -26.41 13.43 -6.42
C LEU A 186 -25.63 13.65 -5.12
N ASP A 187 -24.51 12.94 -5.00
CA ASP A 187 -23.56 12.93 -3.88
C ASP A 187 -22.84 14.29 -3.74
N HIS A 188 -22.76 14.81 -2.51
CA HIS A 188 -22.12 16.09 -2.17
C HIS A 188 -20.65 15.94 -1.78
N VAL A 189 -20.21 14.70 -1.56
CA VAL A 189 -18.89 14.38 -0.99
C VAL A 189 -17.85 14.11 -2.08
N HIS A 190 -18.28 13.60 -3.23
CA HIS A 190 -17.38 13.18 -4.32
C HIS A 190 -17.63 13.95 -5.62
N LEU A 191 -17.18 15.21 -5.64
CA LEU A 191 -17.09 16.01 -6.87
C LEU A 191 -15.73 15.75 -7.55
N PRO A 192 -15.68 15.48 -8.87
CA PRO A 192 -14.42 15.35 -9.60
C PRO A 192 -13.68 16.70 -9.65
N ASP A 193 -12.37 16.68 -9.38
CA ASP A 193 -11.49 17.85 -9.45
C ASP A 193 -10.76 17.90 -10.82
N PRO A 194 -11.13 18.82 -11.72
CA PRO A 194 -10.47 18.95 -13.03
C PRO A 194 -9.02 19.43 -12.94
N VAL A 195 -8.58 19.95 -11.79
CA VAL A 195 -7.18 20.27 -11.53
C VAL A 195 -6.40 19.00 -11.22
N GLU A 196 -6.96 18.11 -10.38
CA GLU A 196 -6.37 16.80 -10.07
C GLU A 196 -6.22 15.94 -11.33
N GLU A 197 -7.26 15.88 -12.17
CA GLU A 197 -7.20 15.16 -13.46
C GLU A 197 -6.07 15.70 -14.36
N LYS A 198 -5.91 17.02 -14.44
CA LYS A 198 -4.81 17.63 -15.20
C LYS A 198 -3.44 17.40 -14.58
N PHE A 199 -3.33 17.36 -13.25
CA PHE A 199 -2.09 17.01 -12.58
C PHE A 199 -1.68 15.57 -12.89
N GLU A 200 -2.64 14.65 -12.93
CA GLU A 200 -2.37 13.26 -13.32
C GLU A 200 -2.01 13.13 -14.80
N GLU A 201 -2.65 13.86 -15.71
CA GLU A 201 -2.20 13.95 -17.11
C GLU A 201 -0.77 14.50 -17.23
N MET A 202 -0.44 15.55 -16.48
CA MET A 202 0.91 16.14 -16.47
C MET A 202 1.95 15.18 -15.91
N LYS A 203 1.67 14.50 -14.81
CA LYS A 203 2.56 13.47 -14.24
C LYS A 203 2.84 12.37 -15.25
N ASN A 204 1.80 11.87 -15.93
CA ASN A 204 1.96 10.86 -16.96
C ASN A 204 2.82 11.34 -18.13
N TYR A 205 2.63 12.60 -18.55
CA TYR A 205 3.46 13.20 -19.61
C TYR A 205 4.92 13.39 -19.19
N ILE A 206 5.18 13.82 -17.95
CA ILE A 206 6.53 13.94 -17.39
C ILE A 206 7.21 12.57 -17.34
N ALA A 207 6.54 11.54 -16.85
CA ALA A 207 7.08 10.17 -16.80
C ALA A 207 7.46 9.64 -18.20
N VAL A 208 6.66 9.95 -19.22
CA VAL A 208 6.96 9.59 -20.63
C VAL A 208 8.19 10.34 -21.15
N LEU A 209 8.33 11.63 -20.82
CA LEU A 209 9.48 12.44 -21.22
C LEU A 209 10.77 11.99 -20.51
N GLU A 210 10.72 11.73 -19.21
CA GLU A 210 11.85 11.20 -18.44
C GLU A 210 12.31 9.86 -19.02
N LYS A 211 11.38 8.96 -19.36
CA LYS A 211 11.69 7.68 -20.03
C LYS A 211 12.34 7.87 -21.40
N ARG A 212 11.89 8.86 -22.20
CA ARG A 212 12.51 9.18 -23.50
C ARG A 212 13.90 9.78 -23.33
N ILE A 213 14.09 10.67 -22.36
CA ILE A 213 15.38 11.28 -22.06
C ILE A 213 16.35 10.21 -21.59
N ASN A 214 15.97 9.37 -20.63
CA ASN A 214 16.80 8.26 -20.13
C ASN A 214 17.18 7.28 -21.24
N ALA A 215 16.23 6.93 -22.13
CA ALA A 215 16.50 6.06 -23.28
C ALA A 215 17.44 6.71 -24.32
N LEU A 216 17.31 8.01 -24.57
CA LEU A 216 18.17 8.75 -25.51
C LEU A 216 19.57 9.01 -24.94
N GLU A 217 19.68 9.20 -23.63
CA GLU A 217 20.96 9.37 -22.93
C GLU A 217 21.69 8.05 -22.66
N GLY A 218 21.11 6.91 -23.05
CA GLY A 218 21.67 5.59 -22.75
C GLY A 218 21.78 5.30 -21.25
N LYS A 219 21.06 6.05 -20.41
CA LYS A 219 20.96 5.80 -18.98
C LYS A 219 19.94 4.68 -18.79
N GLU A 220 20.44 3.46 -18.59
CA GLU A 220 19.64 2.46 -17.87
C GLU A 220 19.13 3.14 -16.59
N GLU A 221 17.82 3.07 -16.33
CA GLU A 221 17.24 3.59 -15.08
C GLU A 221 18.06 3.05 -13.90
N MET A 222 18.63 3.97 -13.14
CA MET A 222 19.57 3.67 -12.07
C MET A 222 18.76 3.19 -10.87
N ILE A 223 19.14 2.04 -10.31
CA ILE A 223 18.54 1.55 -9.08
C ILE A 223 18.83 2.59 -7.99
N ARG A 224 17.81 2.97 -7.22
CA ARG A 224 17.94 3.80 -6.02
C ARG A 224 17.59 2.97 -4.81
N VAL A 225 18.36 3.10 -3.73
CA VAL A 225 18.16 2.35 -2.50
C VAL A 225 18.09 3.30 -1.33
N TYR A 226 17.16 3.06 -0.40
CA TYR A 226 17.17 3.81 0.85
C TYR A 226 18.32 3.34 1.72
N ASN A 227 19.23 4.25 2.05
CA ASN A 227 20.36 3.96 2.91
C ASN A 227 20.05 4.41 4.33
N THR A 228 20.06 3.48 5.27
CA THR A 228 19.78 3.78 6.68
C THR A 228 20.79 4.77 7.26
N MET A 229 22.03 4.75 6.76
CA MET A 229 23.10 5.66 7.17
C MET A 229 22.77 7.13 6.86
N SER A 230 22.29 7.44 5.66
CA SER A 230 21.97 8.82 5.25
C SER A 230 20.54 9.23 5.57
N GLY A 231 19.62 8.26 5.71
CA GLY A 231 18.20 8.52 5.90
C GLY A 231 17.48 8.94 4.61
N GLU A 232 18.07 8.72 3.43
CA GLU A 232 17.49 9.06 2.14
C GLU A 232 17.71 7.99 1.06
N LYS A 233 17.06 8.15 -0.09
CA LYS A 233 17.25 7.26 -1.26
C LYS A 233 18.46 7.72 -2.07
N GLU A 234 19.47 6.88 -2.18
CA GLU A 234 20.70 7.12 -2.91
C GLU A 234 20.75 6.30 -4.21
N ASP A 235 21.51 6.79 -5.19
CA ASP A 235 21.82 6.04 -6.40
C ASP A 235 22.71 4.83 -6.06
N PHE A 236 22.28 3.63 -6.46
CA PHE A 236 22.99 2.39 -6.21
C PHE A 236 24.15 2.22 -7.18
N ILE A 237 25.33 2.62 -6.73
CA ILE A 237 26.60 2.45 -7.41
C ILE A 237 27.44 1.45 -6.60
N PRO A 238 27.74 0.24 -7.10
CA PRO A 238 28.58 -0.70 -6.37
C PRO A 238 30.05 -0.22 -6.29
N LEU A 239 30.79 -0.73 -5.31
CA LEU A 239 32.23 -0.49 -5.13
C LEU A 239 33.04 -1.02 -6.32
N VAL A 240 32.62 -2.15 -6.87
CA VAL A 240 33.22 -2.74 -8.09
C VAL A 240 32.13 -2.86 -9.14
N SER A 241 32.38 -2.32 -10.34
CA SER A 241 31.41 -2.32 -11.43
C SER A 241 30.83 -3.71 -11.68
N LYS A 242 29.49 -3.79 -11.72
CA LYS A 242 28.67 -5.01 -11.90
C LYS A 242 28.88 -6.14 -10.87
N LYS A 243 29.58 -5.91 -9.76
CA LYS A 243 29.71 -6.87 -8.65
C LYS A 243 29.10 -6.28 -7.38
N VAL A 244 28.39 -7.09 -6.62
CA VAL A 244 27.75 -6.68 -5.36
C VAL A 244 28.11 -7.69 -4.28
N GLY A 245 28.79 -7.24 -3.23
CA GLY A 245 28.95 -7.95 -1.96
C GLY A 245 27.81 -7.60 -1.02
N MET A 246 27.00 -8.58 -0.65
CA MET A 246 25.85 -8.39 0.24
C MET A 246 25.97 -9.31 1.46
N TYR A 247 26.07 -8.73 2.66
CA TYR A 247 26.00 -9.44 3.93
C TYR A 247 24.64 -9.21 4.57
N VAL A 248 23.97 -10.27 5.03
CA VAL A 248 22.70 -10.17 5.75
C VAL A 248 22.79 -10.97 7.03
N CYS A 249 22.56 -10.33 8.18
CA CYS A 249 22.56 -11.02 9.46
C CYS A 249 21.51 -12.13 9.47
N GLY A 250 21.94 -13.35 9.80
CA GLY A 250 21.09 -14.52 9.86
C GLY A 250 20.39 -14.68 11.19
N ILE A 251 20.10 -15.94 11.54
CA ILE A 251 19.37 -16.28 12.78
C ILE A 251 20.32 -16.70 13.89
N THR A 252 19.89 -16.49 15.13
CA THR A 252 20.40 -17.26 16.28
C THR A 252 19.65 -18.60 16.33
N ALA A 253 20.36 -19.71 16.14
CA ALA A 253 19.75 -21.03 15.98
C ALA A 253 19.36 -21.68 17.33
N TYR A 254 18.46 -21.06 18.10
CA TYR A 254 18.02 -21.55 19.42
C TYR A 254 16.54 -21.94 19.50
N ASP A 255 15.75 -21.65 18.46
CA ASP A 255 14.32 -21.90 18.45
C ASP A 255 13.72 -21.87 17.03
N VAL A 256 12.46 -22.27 16.92
CA VAL A 256 11.67 -22.26 15.68
C VAL A 256 11.54 -20.85 15.08
N CYS A 257 11.49 -20.79 13.75
CA CYS A 257 11.34 -19.52 13.05
C CYS A 257 9.90 -19.01 13.01
N HIS A 258 9.78 -17.69 13.03
CA HIS A 258 8.51 -16.98 12.92
C HIS A 258 8.51 -16.05 11.70
N LEU A 259 7.35 -15.45 11.43
CA LEU A 259 7.13 -14.64 10.23
C LEU A 259 8.11 -13.46 10.07
N GLY A 260 8.61 -12.89 11.17
CA GLY A 260 9.69 -11.88 11.13
C GLY A 260 10.97 -12.37 10.44
N HIS A 261 11.42 -13.60 10.68
CA HIS A 261 12.59 -14.18 10.01
C HIS A 261 12.33 -14.42 8.52
N ALA A 262 11.13 -14.95 8.19
CA ALA A 262 10.71 -15.14 6.81
C ALA A 262 10.68 -13.81 6.04
N ARG A 263 10.18 -12.74 6.66
CA ARG A 263 10.15 -11.42 6.03
C ARG A 263 11.55 -10.95 5.65
N SER A 264 12.50 -10.99 6.57
CA SER A 264 13.87 -10.60 6.28
C SER A 264 14.46 -11.45 5.15
N ALA A 265 14.33 -12.76 5.25
CA ALA A 265 14.86 -13.70 4.26
C ALA A 265 14.24 -13.49 2.85
N ILE A 266 12.93 -13.24 2.75
CA ILE A 266 12.24 -12.97 1.48
C ILE A 266 12.67 -11.63 0.88
N VAL A 267 12.81 -10.59 1.70
CA VAL A 267 13.27 -9.26 1.24
C VAL A 267 14.65 -9.36 0.59
N PHE A 268 15.62 -9.98 1.27
CA PHE A 268 16.97 -10.09 0.70
C PHE A 268 17.06 -11.12 -0.45
N ASP A 269 16.16 -12.11 -0.50
CA ASP A 269 16.02 -12.99 -1.66
C ASP A 269 15.51 -12.22 -2.90
N ILE A 270 14.51 -11.34 -2.78
CA ILE A 270 14.05 -10.53 -3.93
C ILE A 270 15.11 -9.50 -4.36
N ILE A 271 15.86 -8.91 -3.43
CA ILE A 271 16.96 -7.99 -3.75
C ILE A 271 18.03 -8.73 -4.55
N LYS A 272 18.47 -9.91 -4.06
CA LYS A 272 19.42 -10.79 -4.77
C LYS A 272 18.94 -11.13 -6.18
N ARG A 273 17.67 -11.57 -6.32
CA ARG A 273 17.07 -11.94 -7.61
C ARG A 273 16.98 -10.75 -8.56
N TYR A 274 16.57 -9.59 -8.07
CA TYR A 274 16.44 -8.40 -8.90
C TYR A 274 17.79 -7.86 -9.37
N LEU A 275 18.79 -7.80 -8.48
CA LEU A 275 20.15 -7.42 -8.86
C LEU A 275 20.74 -8.39 -9.90
N ARG A 276 20.52 -9.69 -9.75
CA ARG A 276 20.92 -10.68 -10.77
C ARG A 276 20.17 -10.48 -12.10
N ASN A 277 18.87 -10.20 -12.06
CA ASN A 277 18.07 -9.86 -13.25
C ASN A 277 18.59 -8.58 -13.95
N ARG A 278 19.07 -7.60 -13.19
CA ARG A 278 19.74 -6.38 -13.68
C ARG A 278 21.19 -6.60 -14.16
N GLY A 279 21.66 -7.85 -14.17
CA GLY A 279 22.98 -8.23 -14.68
C GLY A 279 24.14 -8.04 -13.70
N PHE A 280 23.88 -7.88 -12.40
CA PHE A 280 24.93 -7.87 -11.39
C PHE A 280 25.34 -9.29 -11.00
N THR A 281 26.63 -9.47 -10.72
CA THR A 281 27.14 -10.65 -10.00
C THR A 281 27.05 -10.37 -8.51
N VAL A 282 26.12 -11.06 -7.83
CA VAL A 282 25.88 -10.89 -6.39
C VAL A 282 26.52 -12.03 -5.61
N THR A 283 27.39 -11.68 -4.65
CA THR A 283 27.90 -12.58 -3.60
C THR A 283 27.12 -12.29 -2.32
N HIS A 284 26.13 -13.13 -2.02
CA HIS A 284 25.31 -13.02 -0.82
C HIS A 284 25.88 -13.91 0.30
N VAL A 285 26.22 -13.31 1.43
CA VAL A 285 26.69 -13.98 2.64
C VAL A 285 25.63 -13.82 3.74
N ARG A 286 25.28 -14.91 4.43
CA ARG A 286 24.36 -14.90 5.57
C ARG A 286 24.87 -15.84 6.65
N ASN A 287 25.24 -15.32 7.82
CA ASN A 287 25.75 -16.16 8.89
C ASN A 287 24.66 -17.03 9.54
N ILE A 288 25.10 -18.02 10.31
CA ILE A 288 24.32 -18.69 11.33
C ILE A 288 25.04 -18.46 12.66
N THR A 289 24.35 -17.83 13.62
CA THR A 289 24.85 -17.74 14.99
C THR A 289 24.48 -19.05 15.69
N ASP A 290 25.46 -19.94 15.79
CA ASP A 290 25.38 -21.27 16.39
C ASP A 290 26.01 -21.35 17.79
N ILE A 291 26.45 -20.21 18.32
CA ILE A 291 26.84 -20.03 19.71
C ILE A 291 26.29 -18.70 20.24
N ASP A 292 25.51 -18.73 21.33
CA ASP A 292 24.97 -17.53 22.00
C ASP A 292 24.46 -17.91 23.40
N ASP A 293 24.27 -16.91 24.27
CA ASP A 293 23.67 -17.08 25.61
C ASP A 293 22.29 -17.79 25.52
N LYS A 294 21.49 -17.51 24.49
CA LYS A 294 20.18 -18.17 24.26
C LYS A 294 20.31 -19.65 23.88
N ILE A 295 21.34 -20.00 23.10
CA ILE A 295 21.61 -21.39 22.69
C ILE A 295 22.08 -22.19 23.91
N ILE A 296 22.99 -21.62 24.72
CA ILE A 296 23.46 -22.24 25.96
C ILE A 296 22.29 -22.46 26.94
N ALA A 297 21.44 -21.45 27.15
CA ALA A 297 20.28 -21.56 28.02
C ALA A 297 19.29 -22.64 27.55
N ARG A 298 19.07 -22.74 26.23
CA ARG A 298 18.22 -23.76 25.62
C ARG A 298 18.80 -25.17 25.75
N ALA A 299 20.10 -25.33 25.47
CA ALA A 299 20.83 -26.58 25.59
C ALA A 299 20.77 -27.12 27.03
N ASN A 300 21.02 -26.27 28.02
CA ASN A 300 20.90 -26.61 29.44
C ASN A 300 19.48 -27.02 29.83
N LYS A 301 18.46 -26.35 29.29
CA LYS A 301 17.05 -26.68 29.55
C LYS A 301 16.64 -28.03 28.96
N GLU A 302 17.16 -28.38 27.77
CA GLU A 302 16.83 -29.62 27.06
C GLU A 302 17.76 -30.79 27.39
N GLY A 303 18.86 -30.55 28.12
CA GLY A 303 19.83 -31.58 28.52
C GLY A 303 20.65 -32.12 27.35
N VAL A 304 20.90 -31.29 26.33
CA VAL A 304 21.64 -31.63 25.10
C VAL A 304 22.76 -30.62 24.86
N SER A 305 23.65 -30.88 23.90
CA SER A 305 24.73 -29.96 23.57
C SER A 305 24.26 -28.71 22.80
N THR A 306 25.06 -27.63 22.84
CA THR A 306 24.78 -26.41 22.05
C THR A 306 24.82 -26.68 20.55
N GLU A 307 25.71 -27.58 20.10
CA GLU A 307 25.82 -28.01 18.70
C GLU A 307 24.54 -28.71 18.23
N GLU A 308 23.95 -29.59 19.05
CA GLU A 308 22.69 -30.25 18.73
C GLU A 308 21.52 -29.27 18.61
N ILE A 309 21.45 -28.27 19.51
CA ILE A 309 20.46 -27.19 19.43
C ILE A 309 20.64 -26.38 18.14
N ALA A 310 21.86 -25.89 17.89
CA ALA A 310 22.14 -25.06 16.74
C ALA A 310 21.86 -25.80 15.43
N LYS A 311 22.30 -27.06 15.32
CA LYS A 311 22.05 -27.90 14.14
C LYS A 311 20.56 -28.11 13.89
N LYS A 312 19.81 -28.51 14.92
CA LYS A 312 18.36 -28.74 14.83
C LYS A 312 17.62 -27.51 14.30
N TYR A 313 17.85 -26.35 14.90
CA TYR A 313 17.12 -25.13 14.51
C TYR A 313 17.61 -24.52 13.21
N THR A 314 18.86 -24.78 12.83
CA THR A 314 19.39 -24.44 11.50
C THR A 314 18.71 -25.29 10.40
N GLU A 315 18.55 -26.60 10.62
CA GLU A 315 17.82 -27.48 9.70
C GLU A 315 16.33 -27.11 9.60
N GLU A 316 15.69 -26.75 10.71
CA GLU A 316 14.31 -26.25 10.71
C GLU A 316 14.18 -24.92 9.96
N TYR A 317 15.12 -23.99 10.15
CA TYR A 317 15.16 -22.74 9.41
C TYR A 317 15.23 -22.98 7.90
N TYR A 318 16.13 -23.86 7.45
CA TYR A 318 16.25 -24.17 6.04
C TYR A 318 14.98 -24.78 5.48
N ARG A 319 14.37 -25.73 6.19
CA ARG A 319 13.11 -26.34 5.80
C ARG A 319 12.00 -25.30 5.63
N ASP A 320 11.87 -24.37 6.56
CA ASP A 320 10.84 -23.33 6.51
C ASP A 320 11.10 -22.31 5.40
N MET A 321 12.35 -21.87 5.23
CA MET A 321 12.72 -20.90 4.18
C MET A 321 12.62 -21.50 2.77
N GLU A 322 13.01 -22.77 2.59
CA GLU A 322 12.87 -23.47 1.31
C GLU A 322 11.41 -23.64 0.92
N ARG A 323 10.51 -23.94 1.88
CA ARG A 323 9.06 -23.97 1.62
C ARG A 323 8.54 -22.63 1.14
N LEU A 324 9.08 -21.51 1.64
CA LEU A 324 8.75 -20.14 1.21
C LEU A 324 9.49 -19.71 -0.08
N GLY A 325 10.22 -20.62 -0.72
CA GLY A 325 10.94 -20.37 -1.97
C GLY A 325 12.17 -19.47 -1.82
N VAL A 326 12.66 -19.27 -0.60
CA VAL A 326 13.88 -18.49 -0.33
C VAL A 326 15.09 -19.33 -0.76
N SER A 327 15.94 -18.75 -1.61
CA SER A 327 17.19 -19.39 -2.03
C SER A 327 18.24 -19.33 -0.92
N ARG A 328 19.19 -20.27 -0.93
CA ARG A 328 20.35 -20.23 -0.04
C ARG A 328 21.22 -18.99 -0.33
N ALA A 329 21.88 -18.48 0.70
CA ALA A 329 22.98 -17.53 0.46
C ALA A 329 24.11 -18.25 -0.28
N ASP A 330 24.97 -17.49 -0.97
CA ASP A 330 26.10 -18.07 -1.70
C ASP A 330 27.17 -18.58 -0.71
N ILE A 331 27.23 -17.98 0.50
CA ILE A 331 28.08 -18.40 1.62
C ILE A 331 27.27 -18.30 2.91
N GLU A 332 27.28 -19.36 3.72
CA GLU A 332 26.57 -19.42 5.01
C GLU A 332 27.52 -19.81 6.15
N PRO A 333 28.32 -18.86 6.68
CA PRO A 333 29.30 -19.17 7.71
C PRO A 333 28.67 -19.33 9.09
N ASN A 334 29.10 -20.37 9.82
CA ASN A 334 28.78 -20.51 11.24
C ASN A 334 29.76 -19.68 12.09
N ALA A 335 29.29 -19.17 13.22
CA ALA A 335 30.13 -18.42 14.15
C ALA A 335 31.26 -19.31 14.72
N THR A 336 30.98 -20.57 15.07
CA THR A 336 32.02 -21.45 15.64
C THR A 336 33.15 -21.82 14.68
N ASP A 337 32.92 -21.69 13.36
CA ASP A 337 33.94 -21.96 12.33
C ASP A 337 34.93 -20.79 12.15
N HIS A 338 34.65 -19.62 12.75
CA HIS A 338 35.37 -18.36 12.52
C HIS A 338 35.97 -17.74 13.79
N ILE A 339 36.15 -18.55 14.84
CA ILE A 339 36.70 -18.09 16.13
C ILE A 339 38.09 -17.47 15.97
N LYS A 340 38.91 -18.01 15.06
CA LYS A 340 40.25 -17.49 14.80
C LYS A 340 40.18 -16.05 14.27
N GLU A 341 39.35 -15.80 13.26
CA GLU A 341 39.13 -14.47 12.69
C GLU A 341 38.58 -13.49 13.74
N MET A 342 37.70 -13.96 14.63
CA MET A 342 37.19 -13.14 15.74
C MET A 342 38.30 -12.76 16.71
N ILE A 343 39.13 -13.71 17.15
CA ILE A 343 40.28 -13.43 18.03
C ILE A 343 41.25 -12.45 17.38
N GLU A 344 41.56 -12.62 16.08
CA GLU A 344 42.42 -11.70 15.33
C GLU A 344 41.84 -10.29 15.29
N THR A 345 40.53 -10.16 15.04
CA THR A 345 39.83 -8.87 15.02
C THR A 345 39.86 -8.20 16.40
N VAL A 346 39.56 -8.95 17.45
CA VAL A 346 39.58 -8.43 18.83
C VAL A 346 40.98 -8.01 19.24
N GLN A 347 42.02 -8.80 18.91
CA GLN A 347 43.40 -8.41 19.18
C GLN A 347 43.78 -7.11 18.46
N GLY A 348 43.40 -6.97 17.18
CA GLY A 348 43.63 -5.73 16.44
C GLY A 348 42.91 -4.51 17.03
N LEU A 349 41.71 -4.69 17.59
CA LEU A 349 41.00 -3.62 18.30
C LEU A 349 41.69 -3.23 19.61
N ILE A 350 42.25 -4.19 20.34
CA ILE A 350 43.06 -3.94 21.55
C ILE A 350 44.32 -3.17 21.16
N ASP A 351 45.06 -3.64 20.15
CA ASP A 351 46.32 -3.03 19.72
C ASP A 351 46.14 -1.58 19.25
N LYS A 352 44.96 -1.27 18.67
CA LYS A 352 44.57 0.08 18.25
C LYS A 352 43.97 0.94 19.37
N GLY A 353 43.78 0.39 20.56
CA GLY A 353 43.29 1.12 21.74
C GLY A 353 41.78 1.35 21.77
N TYR A 354 41.00 0.56 21.02
CA TYR A 354 39.52 0.59 21.02
C TYR A 354 38.89 -0.46 21.93
N ALA A 355 39.68 -1.40 22.46
CA ALA A 355 39.19 -2.44 23.34
C ALA A 355 40.07 -2.59 24.59
N TYR A 356 39.48 -3.10 25.67
CA TYR A 356 40.18 -3.33 26.94
C TYR A 356 39.73 -4.65 27.60
N ASN A 357 40.64 -5.21 28.42
CA ASN A 357 40.44 -6.45 29.15
C ASN A 357 40.03 -6.17 30.61
N ILE A 358 39.01 -6.89 31.09
CA ILE A 358 38.67 -7.03 32.51
C ILE A 358 38.60 -8.53 32.81
N GLU A 359 39.59 -9.07 33.52
CA GLU A 359 39.56 -10.44 34.06
C GLU A 359 39.23 -11.52 32.99
N GLY A 360 39.64 -11.30 31.73
CA GLY A 360 39.37 -12.21 30.61
C GLY A 360 38.17 -11.83 29.73
N ASP A 361 37.30 -10.93 30.19
CA ASP A 361 36.26 -10.31 29.36
C ASP A 361 36.87 -9.14 28.56
N ILE A 362 36.67 -9.11 27.25
CA ILE A 362 37.11 -8.01 26.39
C ILE A 362 35.92 -7.16 25.98
N TYR A 363 36.01 -5.85 26.21
CA TYR A 363 34.98 -4.88 25.89
C TYR A 363 35.46 -3.87 24.85
N PHE A 364 34.56 -3.43 23.98
CA PHE A 364 34.76 -2.29 23.10
C PHE A 364 34.51 -0.99 23.89
N GLU A 365 35.45 -0.05 23.85
CA GLU A 365 35.35 1.25 24.52
C GLU A 365 34.70 2.29 23.60
N ILE A 366 33.39 2.51 23.76
CA ILE A 366 32.63 3.40 22.87
C ILE A 366 33.17 4.84 22.91
N SER A 367 33.68 5.30 24.05
CA SER A 367 34.26 6.65 24.17
C SER A 367 35.48 6.90 23.27
N LYS A 368 36.08 5.84 22.71
CA LYS A 368 37.19 5.94 21.74
C LYS A 368 36.72 6.05 20.30
N PHE A 369 35.44 5.83 20.01
CA PHE A 369 34.86 5.91 18.68
C PHE A 369 33.84 7.07 18.61
N PRO A 370 34.26 8.30 18.22
CA PRO A 370 33.42 9.50 18.29
C PRO A 370 32.14 9.44 17.45
N ASP A 371 32.16 8.63 16.40
CA ASP A 371 31.08 8.45 15.42
C ASP A 371 29.98 7.47 15.89
N TYR A 372 30.08 6.92 17.10
CA TYR A 372 29.14 5.91 17.59
C TYR A 372 27.70 6.47 17.66
N GLY A 373 26.75 5.76 17.05
CA GLY A 373 25.34 6.19 16.98
C GLY A 373 24.95 6.79 15.63
N LYS A 374 25.90 6.94 14.69
CA LYS A 374 25.65 7.53 13.37
C LYS A 374 24.70 6.71 12.50
N LEU A 375 24.68 5.37 12.61
CA LEU A 375 23.77 4.53 11.82
C LEU A 375 22.33 4.60 12.35
N SER A 376 22.18 4.56 13.67
CA SER A 376 20.89 4.57 14.35
C SER A 376 20.32 5.98 14.56
N ASN A 377 21.09 7.02 14.20
CA ASN A 377 20.79 8.42 14.45
C ASN A 377 20.44 8.69 15.93
N ARG A 378 21.21 8.10 16.85
CA ARG A 378 21.05 8.26 18.30
C ARG A 378 22.19 9.07 18.89
N ASN A 379 21.86 10.00 19.78
CA ASN A 379 22.87 10.75 20.52
C ASN A 379 23.33 9.99 21.79
N MET A 380 24.53 10.31 22.26
CA MET A 380 25.15 9.66 23.42
C MET A 380 24.33 9.84 24.72
N GLU A 381 23.70 11.00 24.91
CA GLU A 381 22.86 11.26 26.09
C GLU A 381 21.64 10.32 26.16
N GLY A 382 20.96 10.14 25.04
CA GLY A 382 19.80 9.24 24.93
C GLY A 382 20.19 7.77 25.14
N LEU A 383 21.37 7.36 24.66
CA LEU A 383 21.91 6.02 24.89
C LEU A 383 22.20 5.78 26.38
N MET A 384 22.86 6.73 27.05
CA MET A 384 23.15 6.62 28.50
C MET A 384 21.89 6.55 29.37
N ALA A 385 20.81 7.23 28.99
CA ALA A 385 19.55 7.17 29.72
C ALA A 385 18.90 5.78 29.67
N GLY A 386 19.01 5.08 28.53
CA GLY A 386 18.46 3.74 28.32
C GLY A 386 19.32 2.62 28.91
N ALA A 387 20.63 2.83 29.08
CA ALA A 387 21.57 1.84 29.58
C ALA A 387 21.55 1.63 31.11
N ARG A 388 20.59 2.23 31.84
CA ARG A 388 20.54 2.21 33.32
C ARG A 388 20.08 0.88 33.93
N VAL A 389 19.77 -0.13 33.13
CA VAL A 389 19.25 -1.44 33.60
C VAL A 389 20.32 -2.51 33.33
N ASP A 390 20.74 -3.24 34.37
CA ASP A 390 21.67 -4.39 34.32
C ASP A 390 23.10 -4.11 33.79
N VAL A 391 23.75 -3.06 34.28
CA VAL A 391 25.15 -2.75 33.93
C VAL A 391 26.12 -3.53 34.83
N ASP A 392 27.07 -4.26 34.21
CA ASP A 392 28.28 -4.72 34.91
C ASP A 392 29.10 -3.51 35.37
N ALA A 393 29.12 -3.26 36.67
CA ALA A 393 29.77 -2.11 37.29
C ALA A 393 31.29 -2.04 37.05
N ARG A 394 31.91 -3.13 36.56
CA ARG A 394 33.34 -3.17 36.21
C ARG A 394 33.65 -2.42 34.91
N LYS A 395 32.67 -2.25 34.01
CA LYS A 395 32.86 -1.58 32.72
C LYS A 395 33.25 -0.12 32.91
N ARG A 396 34.11 0.40 32.03
CA ARG A 396 34.46 1.83 32.00
C ARG A 396 33.25 2.71 31.67
N SER A 397 32.34 2.20 30.84
CA SER A 397 31.08 2.83 30.50
C SER A 397 29.95 1.80 30.47
N PRO A 398 28.73 2.16 30.89
CA PRO A 398 27.56 1.28 30.77
C PRO A 398 27.21 0.92 29.33
N LEU A 399 27.66 1.73 28.36
CA LEU A 399 27.42 1.50 26.94
C LEU A 399 28.35 0.45 26.33
N ASP A 400 29.52 0.22 26.95
CA ASP A 400 30.54 -0.68 26.40
C ASP A 400 29.98 -2.11 26.27
N PHE A 401 30.20 -2.73 25.11
CA PHE A 401 29.69 -4.06 24.79
C PHE A 401 30.82 -5.08 24.68
N ALA A 402 30.49 -6.34 24.99
CA ALA A 402 31.46 -7.42 24.99
C ALA A 402 31.86 -7.81 23.56
N LEU A 403 33.15 -7.89 23.31
CA LEU A 403 33.77 -8.48 22.13
C LEU A 403 34.11 -9.97 22.38
N TRP A 404 34.56 -10.28 23.59
CA TRP A 404 34.87 -11.63 24.05
C TRP A 404 34.42 -11.77 25.50
N LYS A 405 33.74 -12.86 25.83
CA LYS A 405 33.26 -13.17 27.19
C LYS A 405 34.03 -14.37 27.71
N SER A 406 34.56 -14.25 28.93
CA SER A 406 35.07 -15.40 29.67
C SER A 406 33.96 -16.43 29.88
N SER A 407 34.27 -17.71 29.70
CA SER A 407 33.27 -18.78 29.83
C SER A 407 33.18 -19.26 31.27
N LYS A 408 31.96 -19.48 31.76
CA LYS A 408 31.71 -20.09 33.07
C LYS A 408 31.95 -21.60 33.02
N GLU A 409 32.06 -22.23 34.19
CA GLU A 409 32.15 -23.69 34.30
C GLU A 409 30.92 -24.34 33.64
N GLY A 410 31.17 -25.29 32.74
CA GLY A 410 30.14 -26.00 31.97
C GLY A 410 29.65 -25.28 30.70
N GLU A 411 30.04 -24.02 30.46
CA GLU A 411 29.76 -23.34 29.18
C GLU A 411 30.79 -23.75 28.10
N PRO A 412 30.41 -23.77 26.81
CA PRO A 412 31.37 -23.94 25.72
C PRO A 412 32.41 -22.81 25.70
N TRP A 413 33.64 -23.14 25.29
CA TRP A 413 34.77 -22.22 25.30
C TRP A 413 35.79 -22.56 24.22
N TRP A 414 36.57 -21.54 23.85
CA TRP A 414 37.74 -21.61 22.99
C TRP A 414 38.93 -20.96 23.70
N GLU A 415 40.13 -21.43 23.39
CA GLU A 415 41.37 -20.80 23.84
C GLU A 415 41.55 -19.45 23.14
N SER A 416 41.94 -18.43 23.90
CA SER A 416 42.28 -17.11 23.37
C SER A 416 43.47 -16.51 24.14
N PRO A 417 44.12 -15.45 23.64
CA PRO A 417 45.17 -14.73 24.38
C PRO A 417 44.73 -14.19 25.74
N TRP A 418 43.42 -14.13 26.00
CA TRP A 418 42.83 -13.58 27.22
C TRP A 418 42.23 -14.67 28.13
N GLY A 419 42.49 -15.95 27.82
CA GLY A 419 41.94 -17.10 28.53
C GLY A 419 40.75 -17.74 27.83
N LYS A 420 40.12 -18.70 28.51
CA LYS A 420 39.00 -19.47 27.97
C LYS A 420 37.75 -18.61 27.89
N GLY A 421 37.16 -18.54 26.71
CA GLY A 421 35.96 -17.76 26.51
C GLY A 421 35.27 -18.02 25.18
N ARG A 422 34.42 -17.10 24.79
CA ARG A 422 33.58 -17.17 23.58
C ARG A 422 33.32 -15.77 23.04
N PRO A 423 32.99 -15.64 21.74
CA PRO A 423 32.72 -14.34 21.16
C PRO A 423 31.48 -13.67 21.75
N GLY A 424 31.46 -12.34 21.72
CA GLY A 424 30.24 -11.56 21.87
C GLY A 424 29.46 -11.53 20.55
N TRP A 425 28.13 -11.49 20.61
CA TRP A 425 27.25 -11.60 19.44
C TRP A 425 27.64 -10.70 18.24
N HIS A 426 28.12 -9.48 18.50
CA HIS A 426 28.43 -8.52 17.44
C HIS A 426 29.73 -8.83 16.67
N ILE A 427 30.75 -9.38 17.33
CA ILE A 427 32.08 -9.58 16.70
C ILE A 427 32.06 -10.67 15.64
N GLU A 428 31.09 -11.58 15.75
CA GLU A 428 30.87 -12.66 14.81
C GLU A 428 30.65 -12.11 13.40
N CYS A 429 29.68 -11.21 13.26
CA CYS A 429 29.28 -10.65 11.98
C CYS A 429 30.41 -9.80 11.38
N THR A 430 31.07 -8.96 12.17
CA THR A 430 32.25 -8.18 11.72
C THR A 430 33.37 -9.08 11.17
N ALA A 431 33.75 -10.13 11.91
CA ALA A 431 34.84 -11.02 11.48
C ALA A 431 34.47 -11.80 10.22
N MET A 432 33.27 -12.37 10.17
CA MET A 432 32.79 -13.15 9.03
C MET A 432 32.58 -12.30 7.78
N SER A 433 31.94 -11.12 7.89
CA SER A 433 31.73 -10.24 6.74
C SER A 433 33.06 -9.78 6.15
N ASN A 434 34.03 -9.43 7.00
CA ASN A 434 35.37 -9.02 6.56
C ASN A 434 36.11 -10.16 5.85
N LYS A 435 35.99 -11.40 6.35
CA LYS A 435 36.60 -12.59 5.76
C LYS A 435 36.14 -12.83 4.32
N TYR A 436 34.85 -12.69 4.05
CA TYR A 436 34.26 -13.09 2.77
C TYR A 436 34.08 -11.95 1.77
N LEU A 437 33.83 -10.72 2.25
CA LEU A 437 33.55 -9.56 1.40
C LEU A 437 34.64 -8.49 1.46
N GLY A 438 35.59 -8.61 2.40
CA GLY A 438 36.61 -7.60 2.67
C GLY A 438 36.16 -6.54 3.67
N GLU A 439 37.07 -5.64 4.02
CA GLU A 439 36.88 -4.57 5.01
C GLU A 439 35.89 -3.48 4.58
N SER A 440 35.49 -3.47 3.30
CA SER A 440 34.51 -2.56 2.71
C SER A 440 33.66 -3.31 1.68
N PHE A 441 32.33 -3.31 1.81
CA PHE A 441 31.42 -3.95 0.86
C PHE A 441 30.14 -3.14 0.59
N ASP A 442 29.32 -3.62 -0.35
CA ASP A 442 28.21 -2.85 -0.91
C ASP A 442 27.00 -2.77 0.01
N ILE A 443 26.41 -3.91 0.39
CA ILE A 443 25.12 -3.96 1.10
C ILE A 443 25.27 -4.73 2.41
N HIS A 444 24.84 -4.12 3.52
CA HIS A 444 24.60 -4.81 4.78
C HIS A 444 23.11 -4.77 5.13
N GLY A 445 22.51 -5.93 5.35
CA GLY A 445 21.08 -6.13 5.51
C GLY A 445 20.66 -6.72 6.85
N GLY A 446 19.45 -6.39 7.31
CA GLY A 446 18.82 -7.05 8.46
C GLY A 446 17.42 -6.53 8.79
N GLY A 447 16.84 -7.02 9.88
CA GLY A 447 15.62 -6.45 10.44
C GLY A 447 15.87 -5.07 11.07
N ALA A 448 14.85 -4.21 11.15
CA ALA A 448 14.97 -2.88 11.76
C ALA A 448 15.37 -2.90 13.24
N ASP A 449 15.20 -4.03 13.94
CA ASP A 449 15.71 -4.25 15.30
C ASP A 449 17.23 -4.43 15.36
N LEU A 450 17.88 -4.78 14.25
CA LEU A 450 19.32 -4.93 14.18
C LEU A 450 20.05 -3.60 13.99
N ILE A 451 19.36 -2.53 13.55
CA ILE A 451 19.95 -1.18 13.44
C ILE A 451 20.69 -0.81 14.73
N PHE A 452 20.04 -1.03 15.88
CA PHE A 452 20.64 -0.81 17.19
C PHE A 452 20.23 -1.91 18.19
N PRO A 453 21.17 -2.50 18.95
CA PRO A 453 22.60 -2.14 18.97
C PRO A 453 23.46 -2.89 17.94
N HIS A 454 22.92 -3.91 17.24
CA HIS A 454 23.74 -4.90 16.54
C HIS A 454 24.61 -4.31 15.42
N HIS A 455 23.99 -3.74 14.40
CA HIS A 455 24.69 -3.16 13.25
C HIS A 455 25.50 -1.90 13.60
N GLU A 456 25.05 -1.10 14.58
CA GLU A 456 25.84 0.01 15.12
C GLU A 456 27.16 -0.49 15.74
N ASN A 457 27.11 -1.59 16.48
CA ASN A 457 28.29 -2.21 17.08
C ASN A 457 29.21 -2.80 16.02
N GLU A 458 28.67 -3.48 15.02
CA GLU A 458 29.46 -4.02 13.90
C GLU A 458 30.15 -2.90 13.10
N LEU A 459 29.44 -1.81 12.83
CA LEU A 459 30.02 -0.64 12.20
C LEU A 459 31.20 -0.11 13.02
N ALA A 460 30.99 0.10 14.33
CA ALA A 460 32.03 0.64 15.21
C ALA A 460 33.25 -0.29 15.26
N GLN A 461 33.04 -1.60 15.36
CA GLN A 461 34.11 -2.61 15.35
C GLN A 461 34.87 -2.60 14.02
N SER A 462 34.15 -2.66 12.90
CA SER A 462 34.76 -2.77 11.57
C SER A 462 35.53 -1.51 11.17
N GLU A 463 34.98 -0.32 11.44
CA GLU A 463 35.66 0.95 11.12
C GLU A 463 36.82 1.24 12.07
N ALA A 464 36.70 0.92 13.37
CA ALA A 464 37.83 0.99 14.29
C ALA A 464 38.94 -0.01 13.93
N TYR A 465 38.56 -1.22 13.51
CA TYR A 465 39.51 -2.26 13.12
C TYR A 465 40.18 -1.98 11.78
N SER A 466 39.49 -1.43 10.78
CA SER A 466 40.07 -1.25 9.43
C SER A 466 40.55 0.18 9.15
N GLY A 467 39.96 1.19 9.80
CA GLY A 467 40.12 2.60 9.45
C GLY A 467 39.47 2.99 8.12
N LYS A 468 38.61 2.14 7.55
CA LYS A 468 37.90 2.33 6.28
C LYS A 468 36.40 2.39 6.53
N THR A 469 35.64 2.94 5.57
CA THR A 469 34.18 2.81 5.55
C THR A 469 33.79 1.35 5.43
N PHE A 470 32.99 0.85 6.37
CA PHE A 470 32.66 -0.57 6.43
C PHE A 470 31.64 -0.99 5.35
N VAL A 471 30.54 -0.27 5.23
CA VAL A 471 29.40 -0.63 4.36
C VAL A 471 28.92 0.61 3.63
N LYS A 472 28.64 0.47 2.33
CA LYS A 472 28.13 1.57 1.52
C LYS A 472 26.62 1.79 1.72
N TYR A 473 25.82 0.72 1.66
CA TYR A 473 24.35 0.79 1.78
C TYR A 473 23.84 -0.12 2.91
N TRP A 474 23.21 0.49 3.91
CA TRP A 474 22.55 -0.21 5.02
C TRP A 474 21.06 -0.35 4.75
N ILE A 475 20.59 -1.58 4.55
CA ILE A 475 19.20 -1.88 4.16
C ILE A 475 18.48 -2.61 5.30
N HIS A 476 17.35 -2.08 5.78
CA HIS A 476 16.61 -2.69 6.88
C HIS A 476 15.13 -2.88 6.58
N ASN A 477 14.61 -4.09 6.84
CA ASN A 477 13.18 -4.38 6.69
C ASN A 477 12.38 -4.02 7.95
N GLY A 478 11.15 -3.55 7.75
CA GLY A 478 10.21 -3.20 8.81
C GLY A 478 9.71 -4.41 9.61
N PHE A 479 9.09 -4.13 10.75
CA PHE A 479 8.56 -5.14 11.67
C PHE A 479 7.27 -5.78 11.17
N ILE A 480 6.95 -6.95 11.73
CA ILE A 480 5.61 -7.51 11.66
C ILE A 480 4.87 -7.15 12.95
N THR A 481 3.65 -6.66 12.81
CA THR A 481 2.76 -6.31 13.92
C THR A 481 1.54 -7.21 13.94
N VAL A 482 1.02 -7.47 15.14
CA VAL A 482 -0.26 -8.16 15.42
C VAL A 482 -1.03 -7.28 16.38
N ASP A 483 -2.23 -6.87 16.00
CA ASP A 483 -3.06 -5.90 16.73
C ASP A 483 -2.31 -4.59 17.00
N LYS A 484 -1.52 -4.13 16.03
CA LYS A 484 -0.63 -2.96 16.11
C LYS A 484 0.53 -3.08 17.11
N GLU A 485 0.71 -4.22 17.77
CA GLU A 485 1.87 -4.49 18.62
C GLU A 485 2.93 -5.27 17.86
N LYS A 486 4.21 -5.03 18.16
CA LYS A 486 5.31 -5.80 17.56
C LYS A 486 5.15 -7.29 17.92
N MET A 487 5.23 -8.16 16.93
CA MET A 487 5.26 -9.60 17.16
C MET A 487 6.48 -9.97 18.01
N SER A 488 6.25 -10.61 19.16
CA SER A 488 7.33 -11.08 20.03
C SER A 488 6.93 -12.30 20.84
N LYS A 489 7.90 -13.15 21.18
CA LYS A 489 7.65 -14.30 22.05
C LYS A 489 7.17 -13.90 23.44
N SER A 490 7.69 -12.79 23.97
CA SER A 490 7.34 -12.27 25.30
C SER A 490 5.88 -11.83 25.41
N LEU A 491 5.29 -11.35 24.31
CA LEU A 491 3.87 -10.96 24.27
C LEU A 491 2.94 -12.13 23.94
N GLY A 492 3.48 -13.32 23.64
CA GLY A 492 2.69 -14.50 23.26
C GLY A 492 1.93 -14.38 21.94
N ASN A 493 2.17 -13.31 21.16
CA ASN A 493 1.47 -12.98 19.91
C ASN A 493 2.26 -13.39 18.65
N PHE A 494 3.15 -14.38 18.76
CA PHE A 494 3.98 -14.84 17.64
C PHE A 494 3.41 -16.09 16.98
N PHE A 495 3.53 -16.18 15.66
CA PHE A 495 3.14 -17.34 14.87
C PHE A 495 4.38 -17.92 14.18
N THR A 496 4.55 -19.23 14.30
CA THR A 496 5.62 -19.95 13.62
C THR A 496 5.32 -20.07 12.13
N ILE A 497 6.37 -20.21 11.31
CA ILE A 497 6.17 -20.44 9.87
C ILE A 497 5.37 -21.71 9.63
N LYS A 498 5.63 -22.77 10.39
CA LYS A 498 4.89 -24.03 10.31
C LYS A 498 3.38 -23.84 10.51
N GLU A 499 2.95 -23.15 11.57
CA GLU A 499 1.53 -22.91 11.86
C GLU A 499 0.83 -22.10 10.78
N ILE A 500 1.53 -21.16 10.16
CA ILE A 500 1.00 -20.38 9.03
C ILE A 500 0.89 -21.28 7.80
N LEU A 501 1.92 -22.05 7.47
CA LEU A 501 1.96 -22.93 6.30
C LEU A 501 1.06 -24.17 6.42
N ASP A 502 0.52 -24.45 7.60
CA ASP A 502 -0.53 -25.44 7.81
C ASP A 502 -1.93 -24.90 7.43
N ARG A 503 -2.07 -23.57 7.28
CA ARG A 503 -3.33 -22.87 6.95
C ARG A 503 -3.28 -22.14 5.60
N TYR A 504 -2.10 -21.79 5.12
CA TYR A 504 -1.89 -21.02 3.90
C TYR A 504 -0.79 -21.63 3.03
N ASP A 505 -0.97 -21.56 1.71
CA ASP A 505 0.06 -21.99 0.77
C ASP A 505 1.29 -21.05 0.86
N PRO A 506 2.54 -21.56 0.73
CA PRO A 506 3.73 -20.73 0.87
C PRO A 506 3.79 -19.53 -0.09
N GLU A 507 3.23 -19.66 -1.29
CA GLU A 507 3.20 -18.57 -2.26
C GLU A 507 2.26 -17.44 -1.83
N VAL A 508 1.19 -17.77 -1.10
CA VAL A 508 0.28 -16.79 -0.47
C VAL A 508 1.01 -16.00 0.60
N VAL A 509 1.73 -16.69 1.49
CA VAL A 509 2.52 -16.04 2.55
C VAL A 509 3.57 -15.12 1.95
N ARG A 510 4.24 -15.56 0.89
CA ARG A 510 5.22 -14.75 0.17
C ARG A 510 4.58 -13.52 -0.47
N CYS A 511 3.45 -13.68 -1.17
CA CYS A 511 2.72 -12.58 -1.77
C CYS A 511 2.26 -11.55 -0.72
N PHE A 512 1.75 -12.02 0.41
CA PHE A 512 1.40 -11.19 1.55
C PHE A 512 2.59 -10.35 2.04
N LEU A 513 3.76 -10.97 2.25
CA LEU A 513 4.96 -10.25 2.71
C LEU A 513 5.50 -9.24 1.69
N LEU A 514 5.24 -9.45 0.40
CA LEU A 514 5.61 -8.55 -0.69
C LEU A 514 4.56 -7.47 -1.00
N SER A 515 3.34 -7.61 -0.48
CA SER A 515 2.22 -6.68 -0.72
C SER A 515 2.43 -5.30 -0.08
N THR A 516 3.42 -5.17 0.79
CA THR A 516 3.78 -3.94 1.49
C THR A 516 5.27 -3.67 1.29
N HIS A 517 5.64 -2.40 1.11
CA HIS A 517 7.04 -2.00 0.96
C HIS A 517 7.90 -2.55 2.10
N TYR A 518 9.09 -3.09 1.78
CA TYR A 518 9.88 -3.87 2.73
C TYR A 518 10.25 -3.12 4.02
N ARG A 519 10.37 -1.79 3.95
CA ARG A 519 10.68 -0.88 5.07
C ARG A 519 9.51 -0.59 6.00
N ASN A 520 8.27 -0.72 5.53
CA ASN A 520 7.08 -0.35 6.31
C ASN A 520 6.68 -1.49 7.24
N PRO A 521 6.17 -1.23 8.46
CA PRO A 521 5.56 -2.29 9.27
C PRO A 521 4.44 -3.00 8.50
N ILE A 522 4.34 -4.32 8.65
CA ILE A 522 3.27 -5.12 8.07
C ILE A 522 2.39 -5.63 9.21
N GLU A 523 1.11 -5.27 9.16
CA GLU A 523 0.12 -5.89 10.03
C GLU A 523 -0.15 -7.31 9.55
N PHE A 524 -0.14 -8.27 10.47
CA PHE A 524 -0.47 -9.66 10.22
C PHE A 524 -1.93 -9.94 10.61
N SER A 525 -2.73 -10.37 9.63
CA SER A 525 -4.09 -10.82 9.85
C SER A 525 -4.49 -11.90 8.83
N ASP A 526 -5.38 -12.80 9.24
CA ASP A 526 -5.96 -13.81 8.33
C ASP A 526 -6.66 -13.13 7.13
N LYS A 527 -7.21 -11.93 7.31
CA LYS A 527 -7.83 -11.14 6.24
C LYS A 527 -6.85 -10.85 5.10
N GLN A 528 -5.64 -10.35 5.41
CA GLN A 528 -4.66 -10.00 4.38
C GLN A 528 -4.09 -11.24 3.69
N LEU A 529 -3.95 -12.36 4.41
CA LEU A 529 -3.56 -13.63 3.80
C LEU A 529 -4.63 -14.16 2.85
N ASN A 530 -5.92 -14.06 3.22
CA ASN A 530 -7.02 -14.43 2.32
C ASN A 530 -7.07 -13.54 1.07
N GLU A 531 -6.82 -12.23 1.21
CA GLU A 531 -6.71 -11.30 0.07
C GLU A 531 -5.52 -11.66 -0.85
N ALA A 532 -4.38 -12.06 -0.27
CA ALA A 532 -3.23 -12.56 -1.02
C ALA A 532 -3.56 -13.89 -1.74
N GLU A 533 -4.31 -14.79 -1.11
CA GLU A 533 -4.75 -16.06 -1.73
C GLU A 533 -5.62 -15.82 -2.96
N VAL A 534 -6.61 -14.93 -2.85
CA VAL A 534 -7.45 -14.52 -3.99
C VAL A 534 -6.60 -13.92 -5.12
N SER A 535 -5.57 -13.15 -4.77
CA SER A 535 -4.69 -12.50 -5.74
C SER A 535 -3.82 -13.52 -6.49
N ILE A 536 -3.25 -14.51 -5.78
CA ILE A 536 -2.51 -15.61 -6.40
C ILE A 536 -3.43 -16.48 -7.27
N ASP A 537 -4.62 -16.81 -6.79
CA ASP A 537 -5.60 -17.59 -7.55
C ASP A 537 -6.01 -16.91 -8.86
N ARG A 538 -6.14 -15.57 -8.84
CA ARG A 538 -6.41 -14.79 -10.05
C ARG A 538 -5.34 -15.00 -11.12
N TYR A 539 -4.06 -15.08 -10.75
CA TYR A 539 -3.00 -15.39 -11.71
C TYR A 539 -3.22 -16.78 -12.33
N TYR A 540 -3.36 -17.82 -11.50
CA TYR A 540 -3.48 -19.20 -11.98
C TYR A 540 -4.74 -19.45 -12.81
N SER A 541 -5.87 -18.88 -12.42
CA SER A 541 -7.09 -18.91 -13.22
C SER A 541 -6.93 -18.17 -14.56
N THR A 542 -6.17 -17.08 -14.60
CA THR A 542 -5.87 -16.36 -15.85
C THR A 542 -4.96 -17.18 -16.75
N VAL A 543 -3.96 -17.88 -16.20
CA VAL A 543 -3.09 -18.80 -16.97
C VAL A 543 -3.90 -19.92 -17.62
N LEU A 544 -4.90 -20.48 -16.93
CA LEU A 544 -5.83 -21.46 -17.54
C LEU A 544 -6.59 -20.86 -18.73
N ARG A 545 -7.12 -19.64 -18.58
CA ARG A 545 -7.83 -18.93 -19.67
C ARG A 545 -6.92 -18.64 -20.86
N VAL A 546 -5.65 -18.30 -20.60
CA VAL A 546 -4.63 -18.11 -21.63
C VAL A 546 -4.38 -19.42 -22.38
N GLY A 547 -4.24 -20.54 -21.66
CA GLY A 547 -4.10 -21.87 -22.28
C GLY A 547 -5.26 -22.20 -23.22
N ASP A 548 -6.50 -22.06 -22.74
CA ASP A 548 -7.71 -22.26 -23.54
C ASP A 548 -7.72 -21.40 -24.81
N PHE A 549 -7.34 -20.14 -24.67
CA PHE A 549 -7.28 -19.20 -25.78
C PHE A 549 -6.22 -19.61 -26.80
N LEU A 550 -5.02 -20.00 -26.37
CA LEU A 550 -3.94 -20.37 -27.29
C LEU A 550 -4.25 -21.64 -28.09
N GLU A 551 -4.99 -22.58 -27.49
CA GLU A 551 -5.48 -23.80 -28.16
C GLU A 551 -6.59 -23.50 -29.18
N THR A 552 -7.54 -22.63 -28.81
CA THR A 552 -8.78 -22.43 -29.60
C THR A 552 -8.72 -21.25 -30.57
N ALA A 553 -7.85 -20.27 -30.34
CA ALA A 553 -7.77 -19.10 -31.19
C ALA A 553 -7.33 -19.52 -32.61
N GLY A 554 -8.19 -19.28 -33.58
CA GLY A 554 -7.97 -19.63 -34.98
C GLY A 554 -8.98 -18.89 -35.84
N GLY A 555 -8.80 -18.93 -37.16
CA GLY A 555 -9.70 -18.26 -38.09
C GLY A 555 -9.37 -16.78 -38.31
N LYS A 556 -10.37 -15.98 -38.67
CA LYS A 556 -10.19 -14.58 -39.09
C LYS A 556 -9.74 -13.71 -37.92
N GLU A 557 -8.87 -12.75 -38.21
CA GLU A 557 -8.39 -11.76 -37.24
C GLU A 557 -9.58 -10.96 -36.67
N LYS A 558 -9.69 -10.94 -35.34
CA LYS A 558 -10.59 -10.08 -34.59
C LYS A 558 -9.75 -9.31 -33.56
N ALA A 559 -9.56 -8.02 -33.82
CA ALA A 559 -8.60 -7.16 -33.12
C ALA A 559 -9.27 -6.15 -32.14
N GLU A 560 -10.45 -6.46 -31.61
CA GLU A 560 -11.16 -5.58 -30.70
C GLU A 560 -10.39 -5.42 -29.38
N GLY A 561 -9.98 -4.18 -29.04
CA GLY A 561 -9.15 -3.88 -27.88
C GLY A 561 -7.66 -4.22 -28.04
N LEU A 562 -7.22 -4.66 -29.23
CA LEU A 562 -5.85 -5.13 -29.45
C LEU A 562 -4.81 -4.02 -29.27
N GLU A 563 -5.03 -2.84 -29.84
CA GLU A 563 -4.08 -1.71 -29.74
C GLU A 563 -3.94 -1.21 -28.29
N GLU A 564 -5.04 -1.16 -27.54
CA GLU A 564 -5.05 -0.75 -26.13
C GLU A 564 -4.28 -1.74 -25.26
N PHE A 565 -4.48 -3.04 -25.47
CA PHE A 565 -3.76 -4.08 -24.74
C PHE A 565 -2.28 -4.14 -25.14
N GLU A 566 -1.97 -3.99 -26.43
CA GLU A 566 -0.59 -3.93 -26.94
C GLU A 566 0.18 -2.76 -26.32
N ASN A 567 -0.45 -1.58 -26.21
CA ASN A 567 0.13 -0.43 -25.51
C ASN A 567 0.40 -0.75 -24.02
N THR A 568 -0.56 -1.34 -23.32
CA THR A 568 -0.40 -1.76 -21.92
C THR A 568 0.79 -2.70 -21.75
N LEU A 569 0.92 -3.71 -22.62
CA LEU A 569 2.07 -4.63 -22.62
C LEU A 569 3.39 -3.92 -22.84
N SER A 570 3.44 -2.97 -23.77
CA SER A 570 4.67 -2.24 -24.11
C SER A 570 5.19 -1.40 -22.94
N LEU A 571 4.31 -0.97 -22.04
CA LEU A 571 4.64 -0.17 -20.87
C LEU A 571 5.00 -1.01 -19.64
N PHE A 572 4.51 -2.25 -19.55
CA PHE A 572 4.62 -3.10 -18.36
C PHE A 572 6.06 -3.27 -17.87
N THR A 573 7.01 -3.66 -18.73
CA THR A 573 8.40 -3.87 -18.32
C THR A 573 9.01 -2.61 -17.70
N GLY A 574 8.68 -1.44 -18.24
CA GLY A 574 9.14 -0.16 -17.68
C GLY A 574 8.49 0.16 -16.33
N LYS A 575 7.17 -0.07 -16.19
CA LYS A 575 6.46 0.11 -14.90
C LYS A 575 7.01 -0.83 -13.82
N PHE A 576 7.21 -2.10 -14.15
CA PHE A 576 7.75 -3.10 -13.22
C PHE A 576 9.19 -2.76 -12.79
N ARG A 577 10.07 -2.45 -13.76
CA ARG A 577 11.45 -2.06 -13.46
C ARG A 577 11.52 -0.76 -12.67
N GLY A 578 10.76 0.27 -13.07
CA GLY A 578 10.71 1.54 -12.33
C GLY A 578 10.28 1.36 -10.87
N ALA A 579 9.32 0.46 -10.60
CA ALA A 579 8.94 0.12 -9.23
C ALA A 579 10.08 -0.58 -8.47
N MET A 580 10.75 -1.56 -9.08
CA MET A 580 11.84 -2.29 -8.43
C MET A 580 13.13 -1.46 -8.31
N ASP A 581 13.37 -0.53 -9.23
CA ASP A 581 14.48 0.43 -9.20
C ASP A 581 14.27 1.50 -8.14
N ASP A 582 13.02 1.83 -7.80
CA ASP A 582 12.70 2.70 -6.68
C ASP A 582 12.70 1.94 -5.34
N ASP A 583 13.88 1.64 -4.81
CA ASP A 583 14.07 1.01 -3.50
C ASP A 583 13.35 -0.35 -3.40
N PHE A 584 13.45 -1.18 -4.44
CA PHE A 584 12.89 -2.54 -4.46
C PHE A 584 11.40 -2.61 -4.08
N ASN A 585 10.59 -1.67 -4.59
CA ASN A 585 9.17 -1.53 -4.24
C ASN A 585 8.30 -2.66 -4.83
N SER A 586 8.36 -3.80 -4.17
CA SER A 586 7.61 -5.02 -4.52
C SER A 586 6.09 -4.83 -4.46
N ALA A 587 5.57 -3.96 -3.58
CA ALA A 587 4.14 -3.67 -3.49
C ALA A 587 3.63 -2.98 -4.77
N LEU A 588 4.36 -1.97 -5.26
CA LEU A 588 4.03 -1.29 -6.51
C LEU A 588 4.23 -2.22 -7.72
N ALA A 589 5.29 -3.02 -7.72
CA ALA A 589 5.54 -4.03 -8.75
C ALA A 589 4.39 -5.05 -8.85
N LEU A 590 3.90 -5.55 -7.70
CA LEU A 590 2.70 -6.40 -7.63
C LEU A 590 1.45 -5.69 -8.17
N GLY A 591 1.28 -4.41 -7.84
CA GLY A 591 0.19 -3.58 -8.38
C GLY A 591 0.19 -3.59 -9.92
N HIS A 592 1.36 -3.42 -10.55
CA HIS A 592 1.48 -3.49 -12.01
C HIS A 592 1.26 -4.88 -12.58
N ILE A 593 1.66 -5.95 -11.87
CA ILE A 593 1.36 -7.33 -12.28
C ILE A 593 -0.16 -7.57 -12.29
N PHE A 594 -0.87 -7.17 -11.23
CA PHE A 594 -2.32 -7.37 -11.14
C PHE A 594 -3.10 -6.45 -12.09
N GLU A 595 -2.60 -5.25 -12.40
CA GLU A 595 -3.10 -4.40 -13.48
C GLU A 595 -3.01 -5.15 -14.82
N LEU A 596 -1.83 -5.69 -15.17
CA LEU A 596 -1.66 -6.46 -16.42
C LEU A 596 -2.57 -7.71 -16.47
N LEU A 597 -2.72 -8.43 -15.35
CA LEU A 597 -3.64 -9.58 -15.27
C LEU A 597 -5.10 -9.16 -15.52
N LYS A 598 -5.54 -8.04 -14.94
CA LYS A 598 -6.89 -7.51 -15.17
C LYS A 598 -7.10 -7.18 -16.65
N GLU A 599 -6.13 -6.50 -17.25
CA GLU A 599 -6.19 -6.10 -18.66
C GLU A 599 -6.14 -7.28 -19.62
N LEU A 600 -5.34 -8.30 -19.30
CA LEU A 600 -5.32 -9.56 -20.06
C LEU A 600 -6.67 -10.27 -20.01
N ASN A 601 -7.30 -10.35 -18.83
CA ASN A 601 -8.64 -10.93 -18.73
C ASN A 601 -9.69 -10.15 -19.53
N ARG A 602 -9.66 -8.81 -19.45
CA ARG A 602 -10.54 -7.94 -20.24
C ARG A 602 -10.36 -8.14 -21.74
N PHE A 603 -9.10 -8.29 -22.18
CA PHE A 603 -8.79 -8.60 -23.57
C PHE A 603 -9.33 -9.98 -23.96
N LEU A 604 -9.17 -11.02 -23.13
CA LEU A 604 -9.73 -12.35 -23.41
C LEU A 604 -11.28 -12.34 -23.45
N ASP A 605 -11.93 -11.50 -22.63
CA ASP A 605 -13.39 -11.34 -22.61
C ASP A 605 -13.96 -10.73 -23.91
N SER A 606 -13.15 -9.96 -24.66
CA SER A 606 -13.54 -9.45 -25.99
C SER A 606 -13.61 -10.55 -27.06
N LYS A 607 -13.20 -11.78 -26.70
CA LYS A 607 -13.10 -12.96 -27.57
C LYS A 607 -12.26 -12.67 -28.82
N PRO A 608 -10.99 -12.26 -28.67
CA PRO A 608 -10.12 -11.97 -29.79
C PRO A 608 -9.84 -13.27 -30.57
N SER A 609 -9.37 -13.14 -31.80
CA SER A 609 -9.00 -14.30 -32.64
C SER A 609 -7.93 -13.91 -33.65
N GLY A 610 -7.18 -14.89 -34.13
CA GLY A 610 -6.12 -14.70 -35.10
C GLY A 610 -4.71 -14.77 -34.51
N SER A 611 -3.72 -14.68 -35.40
CA SER A 611 -2.30 -14.84 -35.11
C SER A 611 -1.75 -13.71 -34.24
N LYS A 612 -2.16 -12.45 -34.50
CA LYS A 612 -1.66 -11.30 -33.74
C LYS A 612 -2.11 -11.33 -32.29
N ALA A 613 -3.36 -11.72 -32.05
CA ALA A 613 -3.90 -11.89 -30.70
C ALA A 613 -3.17 -13.00 -29.92
N LYS A 614 -2.82 -14.12 -30.58
CA LYS A 614 -1.98 -15.18 -29.97
C LYS A 614 -0.62 -14.66 -29.56
N GLU A 615 0.05 -13.93 -30.43
CA GLU A 615 1.37 -13.36 -30.18
C GLU A 615 1.36 -12.45 -28.94
N ILE A 616 0.41 -11.52 -28.86
CA ILE A 616 0.28 -10.57 -27.75
C ILE A 616 -0.05 -11.29 -26.44
N VAL A 617 -0.96 -12.27 -26.45
CA VAL A 617 -1.28 -13.05 -25.23
C VAL A 617 -0.08 -13.87 -24.77
N THR A 618 0.68 -14.47 -25.70
CA THR A 618 1.92 -15.21 -25.39
C THR A 618 2.97 -14.29 -24.78
N LYS A 619 3.10 -13.07 -25.33
CA LYS A 619 3.98 -12.04 -24.79
C LYS A 619 3.56 -11.62 -23.38
N ALA A 620 2.26 -11.43 -23.13
CA ALA A 620 1.74 -11.11 -21.80
C ALA A 620 2.08 -12.21 -20.78
N GLN A 621 1.88 -13.48 -21.16
CA GLN A 621 2.23 -14.63 -20.33
C GLN A 621 3.73 -14.66 -20.00
N GLY A 622 4.60 -14.41 -20.99
CA GLY A 622 6.04 -14.33 -20.79
C GLY A 622 6.46 -13.21 -19.83
N LEU A 623 5.89 -12.01 -19.98
CA LEU A 623 6.16 -10.87 -19.10
C LEU A 623 5.72 -11.13 -17.65
N LEU A 624 4.54 -11.72 -17.47
CA LEU A 624 4.04 -12.11 -16.14
C LEU A 624 4.92 -13.18 -15.50
N ALA A 625 5.40 -14.16 -16.28
CA ALA A 625 6.32 -15.19 -15.80
C ALA A 625 7.69 -14.62 -15.41
N GLU A 626 8.23 -13.67 -16.19
CA GLU A 626 9.48 -12.97 -15.86
C GLU A 626 9.34 -12.18 -14.54
N ALA A 627 8.30 -11.37 -14.41
CA ALA A 627 8.02 -10.60 -13.20
C ALA A 627 7.81 -11.52 -11.98
N GLY A 628 7.06 -12.61 -12.16
CA GLY A 628 6.87 -13.64 -11.15
C GLY A 628 8.19 -14.29 -10.71
N SER A 629 9.09 -14.58 -11.64
CA SER A 629 10.41 -15.17 -11.34
C SER A 629 11.30 -14.29 -10.48
N VAL A 630 11.31 -12.97 -10.73
CA VAL A 630 12.03 -11.99 -9.91
C VAL A 630 11.51 -11.99 -8.47
N LEU A 631 10.18 -11.94 -8.30
CA LEU A 631 9.54 -11.95 -7.00
C LEU A 631 9.44 -13.35 -6.38
N ASN A 632 9.78 -14.39 -7.14
CA ASN A 632 9.61 -15.81 -6.84
C ASN A 632 8.19 -16.18 -6.38
N ILE A 633 7.21 -15.67 -7.12
CA ILE A 633 5.80 -16.07 -7.10
C ILE A 633 5.44 -16.53 -8.52
N PHE A 634 4.34 -17.24 -8.69
CA PHE A 634 3.86 -17.73 -9.98
C PHE A 634 4.77 -18.78 -10.64
N GLN A 635 5.43 -19.62 -9.83
CA GLN A 635 6.46 -20.56 -10.30
C GLN A 635 5.91 -21.96 -10.66
N ARG A 636 4.65 -22.22 -10.34
CA ARG A 636 3.99 -23.52 -10.57
C ARG A 636 3.08 -23.51 -11.80
N LYS A 637 2.59 -24.69 -12.18
CA LYS A 637 1.44 -24.80 -13.10
C LYS A 637 0.11 -24.64 -12.35
N PRO A 638 -0.98 -24.23 -13.02
CA PRO A 638 -2.30 -24.12 -12.38
C PRO A 638 -2.77 -25.39 -11.66
N GLU A 639 -2.47 -26.57 -12.21
CA GLU A 639 -2.85 -27.85 -11.59
C GLU A 639 -2.15 -28.07 -10.24
N GLU A 640 -0.89 -27.66 -10.14
CA GLU A 640 -0.10 -27.76 -8.90
C GLU A 640 -0.59 -26.77 -7.84
N TRP A 641 -1.05 -25.58 -8.26
CA TRP A 641 -1.70 -24.60 -7.40
C TRP A 641 -3.00 -25.17 -6.80
N TYR A 642 -3.94 -25.63 -7.63
CA TYR A 642 -5.20 -26.15 -7.11
C TYR A 642 -5.01 -27.44 -6.29
N ARG A 643 -4.03 -28.28 -6.64
CA ARG A 643 -3.65 -29.44 -5.83
C ARG A 643 -3.12 -29.04 -4.45
N SER A 644 -2.34 -27.96 -4.35
CA SER A 644 -1.85 -27.51 -3.03
C SER A 644 -2.98 -27.00 -2.15
N LEU A 645 -4.00 -26.35 -2.73
CA LEU A 645 -5.17 -25.88 -2.00
C LEU A 645 -6.02 -27.01 -1.40
N ILE A 646 -6.11 -28.18 -2.06
CA ILE A 646 -6.77 -29.38 -1.47
C ILE A 646 -6.17 -29.71 -0.11
N LYS A 647 -4.83 -29.70 -0.03
CA LYS A 647 -4.09 -30.02 1.20
C LYS A 647 -4.26 -28.94 2.26
N VAL A 648 -4.06 -27.67 1.89
CA VAL A 648 -4.06 -26.54 2.83
C VAL A 648 -5.46 -26.28 3.38
N LYS A 649 -6.50 -26.34 2.53
CA LYS A 649 -7.91 -26.18 2.95
C LYS A 649 -8.50 -27.45 3.57
N LYS A 650 -7.71 -28.53 3.70
CA LYS A 650 -8.13 -29.82 4.28
C LYS A 650 -9.41 -30.38 3.63
N ILE A 651 -9.50 -30.27 2.31
CA ILE A 651 -10.61 -30.86 1.55
C ILE A 651 -10.57 -32.37 1.76
N SER A 652 -11.73 -32.95 2.11
CA SER A 652 -11.82 -34.36 2.54
C SER A 652 -11.51 -35.37 1.43
N LEU A 653 -11.58 -34.93 0.18
CA LEU A 653 -11.34 -35.75 -1.00
C LEU A 653 -9.85 -35.83 -1.31
N THR A 654 -9.33 -37.05 -1.48
CA THR A 654 -8.01 -37.25 -2.08
C THR A 654 -8.06 -36.89 -3.56
N GLU A 655 -6.91 -36.56 -4.15
CA GLU A 655 -6.82 -36.31 -5.59
C GLU A 655 -7.34 -37.50 -6.43
N GLU A 656 -7.01 -38.72 -6.02
CA GLU A 656 -7.52 -39.93 -6.66
C GLU A 656 -9.05 -40.05 -6.55
N GLY A 657 -9.60 -39.72 -5.37
CA GLY A 657 -11.05 -39.66 -5.15
C GLY A 657 -11.74 -38.62 -6.02
N LEU A 658 -11.11 -37.46 -6.22
CA LEU A 658 -11.60 -36.40 -7.10
C LEU A 658 -11.65 -36.87 -8.55
N LEU A 659 -10.55 -37.43 -9.07
CA LEU A 659 -10.49 -37.92 -10.44
C LEU A 659 -11.51 -39.04 -10.68
N LYS A 660 -11.73 -39.90 -9.68
CA LYS A 660 -12.77 -40.94 -9.73
C LYS A 660 -14.18 -40.36 -9.81
N LYS A 661 -14.52 -39.36 -8.97
CA LYS A 661 -15.83 -38.67 -9.04
C LYS A 661 -16.02 -37.95 -10.38
N ILE A 662 -14.97 -37.34 -10.93
CA ILE A 662 -15.03 -36.70 -12.26
C ILE A 662 -15.29 -37.75 -13.35
N SER A 663 -14.61 -38.89 -13.31
CA SER A 663 -14.83 -39.99 -14.26
C SER A 663 -16.23 -40.59 -14.14
N GLU A 664 -16.72 -40.83 -12.92
CA GLU A 664 -18.10 -41.27 -12.68
C GLU A 664 -19.12 -40.29 -13.27
N ARG A 665 -18.90 -39.00 -13.07
CA ARG A 665 -19.76 -37.96 -13.66
C ARG A 665 -19.73 -37.99 -15.18
N GLN A 666 -18.57 -38.19 -15.80
CA GLN A 666 -18.44 -38.29 -17.26
C GLN A 666 -19.21 -39.51 -17.80
N ASP A 667 -19.13 -40.65 -17.12
CA ASP A 667 -19.90 -41.84 -17.46
C ASP A 667 -21.42 -41.59 -17.37
N LEU A 668 -21.87 -40.93 -16.31
CA LEU A 668 -23.29 -40.56 -16.14
C LEU A 668 -23.77 -39.62 -17.26
N ARG A 669 -22.96 -38.64 -17.65
CA ARG A 669 -23.26 -37.75 -18.79
C ARG A 669 -23.33 -38.52 -20.11
N SER A 670 -22.44 -39.48 -20.34
CA SER A 670 -22.46 -40.32 -21.54
C SER A 670 -23.75 -41.15 -21.65
N LYS A 671 -24.29 -41.57 -20.50
CA LYS A 671 -25.58 -42.28 -20.36
C LYS A 671 -26.79 -41.34 -20.36
N LYS A 672 -26.58 -40.02 -20.48
CA LYS A 672 -27.61 -38.96 -20.39
C LYS A 672 -28.37 -38.94 -19.05
N ASP A 673 -27.77 -39.45 -17.98
CA ASP A 673 -28.30 -39.33 -16.61
C ASP A 673 -27.85 -38.00 -16.00
N TRP A 674 -28.54 -36.92 -16.38
CA TRP A 674 -28.23 -35.56 -15.94
C TRP A 674 -28.43 -35.36 -14.45
N ALA A 675 -29.47 -35.97 -13.87
CA ALA A 675 -29.77 -35.82 -12.45
C ALA A 675 -28.66 -36.41 -11.56
N SER A 676 -28.15 -37.59 -11.90
CA SER A 676 -27.00 -38.16 -11.18
C SER A 676 -25.71 -37.38 -11.43
N ALA A 677 -25.47 -36.94 -12.66
CA ALA A 677 -24.29 -36.14 -12.97
C ALA A 677 -24.26 -34.78 -12.22
N ASP A 678 -25.43 -34.16 -12.03
CA ASP A 678 -25.59 -32.93 -11.27
C ASP A 678 -25.46 -33.18 -9.76
N ARG A 679 -25.91 -34.32 -9.24
CA ARG A 679 -25.62 -34.72 -7.85
C ARG A 679 -24.12 -34.76 -7.57
N VAL A 680 -23.35 -35.44 -8.43
CA VAL A 680 -21.88 -35.52 -8.28
C VAL A 680 -21.23 -34.14 -8.37
N ARG A 681 -21.71 -33.26 -9.28
CA ARG A 681 -21.23 -31.87 -9.36
C ARG A 681 -21.50 -31.10 -8.07
N ASN A 682 -22.70 -31.21 -7.52
CA ASN A 682 -23.10 -30.49 -6.31
C ASN A 682 -22.36 -30.99 -5.07
N GLU A 683 -22.10 -32.30 -4.97
CA GLU A 683 -21.24 -32.87 -3.92
C GLU A 683 -19.84 -32.27 -3.98
N LEU A 684 -19.20 -32.28 -5.15
CA LEU A 684 -17.87 -31.70 -5.33
C LEU A 684 -17.86 -30.20 -5.02
N GLN A 685 -18.90 -29.46 -5.44
CA GLN A 685 -19.04 -28.04 -5.12
C GLN A 685 -19.21 -27.79 -3.62
N SER A 686 -19.95 -28.64 -2.91
CA SER A 686 -20.09 -28.54 -1.44
C SER A 686 -18.79 -28.80 -0.69
N GLU A 687 -17.87 -29.55 -1.29
CA GLU A 687 -16.51 -29.77 -0.80
C GLU A 687 -15.52 -28.66 -1.25
N GLY A 688 -16.01 -27.62 -1.94
CA GLY A 688 -15.20 -26.50 -2.42
C GLY A 688 -14.51 -26.75 -3.76
N ILE A 689 -14.97 -27.71 -4.56
CA ILE A 689 -14.40 -28.03 -5.88
C ILE A 689 -15.37 -27.63 -6.99
N ILE A 690 -14.93 -26.74 -7.88
CA ILE A 690 -15.73 -26.24 -8.99
C ILE A 690 -15.35 -26.98 -10.27
N LEU A 691 -16.34 -27.54 -10.97
CA LEU A 691 -16.17 -28.19 -12.27
C LEU A 691 -16.51 -27.26 -13.44
N GLU A 692 -15.64 -27.25 -14.44
CA GLU A 692 -15.80 -26.52 -15.70
C GLU A 692 -15.79 -27.51 -16.88
N ASP A 693 -16.91 -27.64 -17.57
CA ASP A 693 -17.03 -28.52 -18.73
C ASP A 693 -16.55 -27.78 -20.00
N LYS A 694 -15.61 -28.40 -20.73
CA LYS A 694 -15.03 -27.92 -21.98
C LYS A 694 -15.26 -28.97 -23.10
N GLN A 695 -14.90 -28.64 -24.34
CA GLN A 695 -15.07 -29.56 -25.48
C GLN A 695 -14.12 -30.77 -25.40
N ASP A 696 -12.94 -30.59 -24.81
CA ASP A 696 -11.87 -31.58 -24.61
C ASP A 696 -11.99 -32.37 -23.30
N GLY A 697 -12.86 -31.97 -22.37
CA GLY A 697 -13.07 -32.68 -21.10
C GLY A 697 -13.67 -31.81 -19.98
N THR A 698 -13.68 -32.34 -18.76
CA THR A 698 -14.07 -31.59 -17.56
C THR A 698 -12.81 -31.17 -16.81
N ARG A 699 -12.64 -29.86 -16.60
CA ARG A 699 -11.59 -29.29 -15.74
C ARG A 699 -12.15 -29.02 -14.35
N TRP A 700 -11.26 -28.90 -13.36
CA TRP A 700 -11.65 -28.62 -11.99
C TRP A 700 -10.72 -27.55 -11.38
N LYS A 701 -11.25 -26.82 -10.40
CA LYS A 701 -10.52 -25.86 -9.59
C LYS A 701 -11.01 -25.90 -8.14
N VAL A 702 -10.16 -25.53 -7.20
CA VAL A 702 -10.57 -25.31 -5.81
C VAL A 702 -11.17 -23.91 -5.70
N GLN A 703 -12.28 -23.78 -4.97
CA GLN A 703 -12.88 -22.51 -4.65
C GLN A 703 -11.98 -21.73 -3.69
N VAL A 704 -11.63 -20.50 -4.10
CA VAL A 704 -10.89 -19.54 -3.28
C VAL A 704 -11.85 -18.39 -2.92
N GLY A 705 -11.83 -18.00 -1.64
CA GLY A 705 -12.81 -17.09 -1.05
C GLY A 705 -13.76 -17.83 -0.12
#